data_AF-A0A9E5DT03-F1
#
_entry.id   AF-A0A9E5DT03-F1
#
_cell.length_a   1.000
_cell.length_b   1.000
_cell.length_c   1.000
_cell.angle_alpha   90.00
_cell.angle_beta   90.00
_cell.angle_gamma   90.00
#
_symmetry.space_group_name_H-M   'P 1'
#
loop_
_entity.id
_entity.type
_entity.pdbx_description
1 polymer ?
#
loop_
_entity_poly.entity_id
_entity_poly.type
_entity_poly.pdbx_seq_one_letter_code
_entity_poly.pdbx_strand_id
1 'polypeptide(L)'
;MIVVLSGLTHWLALVAWLALPGCCTLRYLTRAHGRPGRDPLLRITGWLVALAAASSLAVLALRAAQASGDPRAALQPTAWLDFARATRSGQLLALRSLLALAGVALCTSRAWRTGAPAALAGLAALTFAGLLCASPASHGANGGAGLILIHGLHLATAAWWFGGLLALVVWFTQAPGPARAATLGALAWFSTRALPIILITLMSGLVLAWTQIAPVWASLIATPYGVLLSAKLTVLAGVLLIAAQTRWRWLPRGLPATPVPERHWRRLGRALRAEFALALVLVALATALASSIPGRHAAIDDWPYPWRFSWVASWPEPGVPGCLATGLALLLVGLASGVRRHHAGLTSASVAAGLSLILTALAVPASRDTYRTPSVPFDAISIAQGAALYTQHCSSCHGLQGQGDGPLAQSTPTAPVNLLTEPHTTRHTAGDFFHWLTYGIPGAGMPSFAAVLDEDARWDVVNFLHAESRGYDARILRTGSVPRRPAAGLAAPDFAWQTRAGERGTLRTAEPALAVVVVLYTLPASRARLHELASLPWTTLGARVLAVPLTGAATSLPFAVTENAAAIARTYAEFRRSLSDPDLFGAGTWPDHLELLVDRFGYLRARWIPAQDGPGWAQPGVLAAEITRLNAEPRLLPPPAEHVH
;
A
#
# COMPACT_ATOMS: atom_id res chain seq x y z
N MET A 1 -26.16 -15.42 -3.89
CA MET A 1 -26.58 -16.01 -2.60
C MET A 1 -25.39 -16.49 -1.74
N ILE A 2 -24.53 -17.40 -2.23
CA ILE A 2 -23.40 -17.97 -1.45
C ILE A 2 -22.43 -16.91 -0.91
N VAL A 3 -22.11 -15.88 -1.70
CA VAL A 3 -21.22 -14.79 -1.27
C VAL A 3 -21.80 -14.02 -0.08
N VAL A 4 -23.09 -13.68 -0.13
CA VAL A 4 -23.79 -12.98 0.97
C VAL A 4 -23.84 -13.85 2.23
N LEU A 5 -24.16 -15.14 2.07
CA LEU A 5 -24.19 -16.10 3.17
C LEU A 5 -22.80 -16.30 3.81
N SER A 6 -21.76 -16.33 2.97
CA SER A 6 -20.36 -16.36 3.41
C SER A 6 -20.00 -15.10 4.20
N GLY A 7 -20.31 -13.91 3.68
CA GLY A 7 -20.08 -12.65 4.41
C GLY A 7 -20.77 -12.60 5.78
N LEU A 8 -22.04 -13.00 5.84
CA LEU A 8 -22.83 -13.02 7.08
C LEU A 8 -22.26 -14.02 8.09
N THR A 9 -21.90 -15.23 7.67
CA THR A 9 -21.33 -16.24 8.57
C THR A 9 -19.95 -15.85 9.08
N HIS A 10 -19.11 -15.22 8.26
CA HIS A 10 -17.82 -14.66 8.69
C HIS A 10 -18.01 -13.56 9.73
N TRP A 11 -18.98 -12.66 9.50
CA TRP A 11 -19.31 -11.59 10.45
C TRP A 11 -19.80 -12.14 11.79
N LEU A 12 -20.76 -13.09 11.77
CA LEU A 12 -21.26 -13.76 12.97
C LEU A 12 -20.15 -14.46 13.74
N ALA A 13 -19.26 -15.16 13.03
CA ALA A 13 -18.09 -15.78 13.64
C ALA A 13 -17.22 -14.71 14.30
N LEU A 14 -16.84 -13.66 13.58
CA LEU A 14 -15.97 -12.63 14.14
C LEU A 14 -16.59 -11.95 15.39
N VAL A 15 -17.89 -11.64 15.36
CA VAL A 15 -18.62 -11.10 16.52
C VAL A 15 -18.56 -12.05 17.72
N ALA A 16 -18.84 -13.34 17.51
CA ALA A 16 -18.84 -14.33 18.58
C ALA A 16 -17.46 -14.49 19.22
N TRP A 17 -16.40 -14.58 18.41
CA TRP A 17 -15.03 -14.72 18.88
C TRP A 17 -14.52 -13.44 19.58
N LEU A 18 -14.82 -12.24 19.05
CA LEU A 18 -14.44 -10.97 19.68
C LEU A 18 -15.17 -10.72 21.01
N ALA A 19 -16.39 -11.22 21.18
CA ALA A 19 -17.19 -10.98 22.38
C ALA A 19 -16.67 -11.71 23.63
N LEU A 20 -16.00 -12.84 23.46
CA LEU A 20 -15.69 -13.76 24.56
C LEU A 20 -14.63 -13.24 25.56
N PRO A 21 -13.46 -12.71 25.15
CA PRO A 21 -12.42 -12.28 26.09
C PRO A 21 -12.88 -11.21 27.08
N GLY A 22 -13.54 -10.16 26.60
CA GLY A 22 -14.05 -9.08 27.44
C GLY A 22 -15.18 -9.53 28.37
N CYS A 23 -16.07 -10.42 27.90
CA CYS A 23 -17.11 -11.02 28.75
C CYS A 23 -16.50 -11.85 29.89
N CYS A 24 -15.46 -12.64 29.60
CA CYS A 24 -14.75 -13.42 30.63
C CYS A 24 -14.08 -12.52 31.67
N THR A 25 -13.44 -11.44 31.22
CA THR A 25 -12.76 -10.48 32.09
C THR A 25 -13.73 -9.80 33.05
N LEU A 26 -14.86 -9.30 32.56
CA LEU A 26 -15.85 -8.64 33.41
C LEU A 26 -16.53 -9.63 34.36
N ARG A 27 -16.82 -10.85 33.91
CA ARG A 27 -17.37 -11.92 34.77
C ARG A 27 -16.43 -12.25 35.94
N TYR A 28 -15.11 -12.35 35.70
CA TYR A 28 -14.09 -12.54 36.73
C TYR A 28 -14.16 -11.43 37.79
N LEU A 29 -14.19 -10.17 37.35
CA LEU A 29 -14.13 -9.01 38.24
C LEU A 29 -15.37 -8.88 39.13
N THR A 30 -16.57 -9.17 38.63
CA THR A 30 -17.79 -9.08 39.44
C THR A 30 -17.87 -10.11 40.55
N ARG A 31 -17.21 -11.26 40.40
CA ARG A 31 -17.17 -12.29 41.45
C ARG A 31 -16.21 -11.91 42.56
N ALA A 32 -15.08 -11.28 42.21
CA ALA A 32 -14.16 -10.72 43.19
C ALA A 32 -14.80 -9.63 44.07
N HIS A 33 -15.86 -8.97 43.59
CA HIS A 33 -16.58 -7.90 44.30
C HIS A 33 -17.93 -8.35 44.90
N GLY A 34 -18.16 -9.66 45.05
CA GLY A 34 -19.18 -10.19 45.98
C GLY A 34 -20.65 -10.01 45.58
N ARG A 35 -21.03 -10.12 44.30
CA ARG A 35 -22.46 -10.14 43.90
C ARG A 35 -23.11 -11.53 44.17
N PRO A 36 -24.07 -11.65 45.11
CA PRO A 36 -24.84 -12.88 45.29
C PRO A 36 -26.09 -12.80 44.38
N GLY A 37 -26.04 -13.42 43.20
CA GLY A 37 -27.18 -13.39 42.27
C GLY A 37 -26.96 -14.22 41.00
N ARG A 38 -28.01 -14.34 40.17
CA ARG A 38 -27.93 -14.97 38.85
C ARG A 38 -26.89 -14.24 38.00
N ASP A 39 -25.89 -14.96 37.49
CA ASP A 39 -24.83 -14.44 36.61
C ASP A 39 -25.33 -14.48 35.15
N PRO A 40 -25.81 -13.36 34.58
CA PRO A 40 -26.34 -13.36 33.21
C PRO A 40 -25.24 -13.59 32.16
N LEU A 41 -23.98 -13.28 32.49
CA LEU A 41 -22.86 -13.48 31.59
C LEU A 41 -22.56 -14.97 31.42
N LEU A 42 -22.78 -15.81 32.43
CA LEU A 42 -22.61 -17.27 32.32
C LEU A 42 -23.43 -17.85 31.15
N ARG A 43 -24.70 -17.42 31.01
CA ARG A 43 -25.57 -17.90 29.92
C ARG A 43 -25.13 -17.36 28.56
N ILE A 44 -24.86 -16.05 28.49
CA ILE A 44 -24.51 -15.39 27.22
C ILE A 44 -23.17 -15.88 26.69
N THR A 45 -22.17 -16.07 27.55
CA THR A 45 -20.88 -16.64 27.15
C THR A 45 -21.02 -18.07 26.63
N GLY A 46 -21.88 -18.91 27.24
CA GLY A 46 -22.20 -20.23 26.69
C GLY A 46 -22.80 -20.17 25.28
N TRP A 47 -23.77 -19.27 25.05
CA TRP A 47 -24.35 -19.04 23.73
C TRP A 47 -23.33 -18.50 22.71
N LEU A 48 -22.45 -17.59 23.13
CA LEU A 48 -21.40 -17.05 22.26
C LEU A 48 -20.39 -18.13 21.85
N VAL A 49 -20.02 -19.04 22.74
CA VAL A 49 -19.14 -20.16 22.41
C VAL A 49 -19.82 -21.13 21.43
N ALA A 50 -21.09 -21.45 21.66
CA ALA A 50 -21.87 -22.28 20.73
C ALA A 50 -22.00 -21.60 19.35
N LEU A 51 -22.26 -20.29 19.31
CA LEU A 51 -22.31 -19.51 18.08
C LEU A 51 -20.95 -19.49 17.39
N ALA A 52 -19.85 -19.32 18.13
CA ALA A 52 -18.49 -19.36 17.59
C ALA A 52 -18.18 -20.72 16.95
N ALA A 53 -18.59 -21.82 17.57
CA ALA A 53 -18.42 -23.17 17.01
C ALA A 53 -19.24 -23.38 15.74
N ALA A 54 -20.55 -23.09 15.80
CA ALA A 54 -21.46 -23.27 14.66
C ALA A 54 -21.05 -22.39 13.47
N SER A 55 -20.72 -21.13 13.71
CA SER A 55 -20.31 -20.21 12.65
C SER A 55 -18.92 -20.53 12.09
N SER A 56 -17.96 -21.00 12.89
CA SER A 56 -16.65 -21.45 12.38
C SER A 56 -16.76 -22.68 11.48
N LEU A 57 -17.60 -23.66 11.85
CA LEU A 57 -17.90 -24.81 10.98
C LEU A 57 -18.60 -24.37 9.69
N ALA A 58 -19.57 -23.46 9.77
CA ALA A 58 -20.24 -22.92 8.59
C ALA A 58 -19.28 -22.18 7.65
N VAL A 59 -18.32 -21.43 8.19
CA VAL A 59 -17.28 -20.76 7.40
C VAL A 59 -16.39 -21.77 6.69
N LEU A 60 -15.94 -22.83 7.38
CA LEU A 60 -15.15 -23.90 6.77
C LEU A 60 -15.93 -24.57 5.61
N ALA A 61 -17.20 -24.90 5.84
CA ALA A 61 -18.08 -25.50 4.86
C ALA A 61 -18.27 -24.63 3.61
N LEU A 62 -18.57 -23.34 3.80
CA LEU A 62 -18.78 -22.40 2.70
C LEU A 62 -17.49 -22.12 1.92
N ARG A 63 -16.32 -22.11 2.58
CA ARG A 63 -15.02 -21.95 1.90
C ARG A 63 -14.64 -23.18 1.10
N ALA A 64 -14.92 -24.39 1.60
CA ALA A 64 -14.73 -25.63 0.84
C ALA A 64 -15.61 -25.65 -0.42
N ALA A 65 -16.86 -25.20 -0.32
CA ALA A 65 -17.75 -25.06 -1.48
C ALA A 65 -17.26 -24.03 -2.50
N GLN A 66 -16.75 -22.89 -2.03
CA GLN A 66 -16.15 -21.88 -2.91
C GLN A 66 -14.89 -22.40 -3.61
N ALA A 67 -14.03 -23.15 -2.90
CA ALA A 67 -12.80 -23.70 -3.44
C ALA A 67 -13.03 -24.80 -4.47
N SER A 68 -14.08 -25.61 -4.30
CA SER A 68 -14.45 -26.69 -5.23
C SER A 68 -15.31 -26.21 -6.40
N GLY A 69 -15.89 -25.02 -6.32
CA GLY A 69 -16.86 -24.53 -7.31
C GLY A 69 -18.24 -25.22 -7.24
N ASP A 70 -18.44 -26.19 -6.34
CA ASP A 70 -19.70 -26.90 -6.15
C ASP A 70 -20.40 -26.46 -4.84
N PRO A 71 -21.59 -25.83 -4.92
CA PRO A 71 -22.39 -25.49 -3.75
C PRO A 71 -22.70 -26.67 -2.82
N ARG A 72 -22.81 -27.90 -3.36
CA ARG A 72 -23.15 -29.11 -2.59
C ARG A 72 -22.02 -29.53 -1.66
N ALA A 73 -20.77 -29.17 -1.98
CA ALA A 73 -19.63 -29.42 -1.10
C ALA A 73 -19.78 -28.73 0.27
N ALA A 74 -20.64 -27.70 0.40
CA ALA A 74 -20.96 -27.09 1.69
C ALA A 74 -21.69 -28.06 2.64
N LEU A 75 -22.23 -29.17 2.16
CA LEU A 75 -22.93 -30.18 2.97
C LEU A 75 -22.16 -31.51 3.07
N GLN A 76 -20.98 -31.60 2.47
CA GLN A 76 -20.19 -32.83 2.39
C GLN A 76 -18.96 -32.75 3.31
N PRO A 77 -18.93 -33.50 4.43
CA PRO A 77 -17.79 -33.48 5.35
C PRO A 77 -16.46 -33.90 4.71
N THR A 78 -16.50 -34.77 3.71
CA THR A 78 -15.32 -35.18 2.92
C THR A 78 -14.70 -33.98 2.21
N ALA A 79 -15.49 -33.16 1.53
CA ALA A 79 -15.02 -31.96 0.85
C ALA A 79 -14.39 -30.94 1.82
N TRP A 80 -14.92 -30.84 3.06
CA TRP A 80 -14.34 -29.96 4.08
C TRP A 80 -12.96 -30.47 4.52
N LEU A 81 -12.82 -31.78 4.72
CA LEU A 81 -11.55 -32.42 5.09
C LEU A 81 -10.52 -32.30 3.98
N ASP A 82 -10.93 -32.49 2.73
CA ASP A 82 -10.04 -32.36 1.56
C ASP A 82 -9.53 -30.93 1.44
N PHE A 83 -10.42 -29.93 1.54
CA PHE A 83 -10.03 -28.51 1.57
C PHE A 83 -9.09 -28.20 2.76
N ALA A 84 -9.39 -28.75 3.94
CA ALA A 84 -8.59 -28.57 5.14
C ALA A 84 -7.20 -29.19 5.04
N ARG A 85 -7.03 -30.29 4.31
CA ARG A 85 -5.72 -30.93 4.10
C ARG A 85 -4.94 -30.29 2.96
N ALA A 86 -5.63 -29.89 1.90
CA ALA A 86 -5.02 -29.36 0.68
C ALA A 86 -4.55 -27.91 0.81
N THR A 87 -5.12 -27.12 1.72
CA THR A 87 -4.84 -25.67 1.79
C THR A 87 -4.48 -25.21 3.19
N ARG A 88 -3.51 -24.28 3.29
CA ARG A 88 -3.16 -23.62 4.56
C ARG A 88 -4.35 -22.90 5.20
N SER A 89 -5.18 -22.25 4.38
CA SER A 89 -6.40 -21.59 4.86
C SER A 89 -7.39 -22.59 5.46
N GLY A 90 -7.56 -23.74 4.81
CA GLY A 90 -8.37 -24.83 5.32
C GLY A 90 -7.85 -25.40 6.65
N GLN A 91 -6.53 -25.60 6.78
CA GLN A 91 -5.91 -26.04 8.04
C GLN A 91 -6.20 -25.07 9.20
N LEU A 92 -6.07 -23.76 8.96
CA LEU A 92 -6.34 -22.73 9.96
C LEU A 92 -7.82 -22.64 10.35
N LEU A 93 -8.74 -22.80 9.39
CA LEU A 93 -10.18 -22.84 9.65
C LEU A 93 -10.62 -24.10 10.40
N ALA A 94 -10.00 -25.24 10.10
CA ALA A 94 -10.22 -26.49 10.84
C ALA A 94 -9.72 -26.35 12.30
N LEU A 95 -8.50 -25.84 12.50
CA LEU A 95 -7.96 -25.55 13.84
C LEU A 95 -8.85 -24.60 14.62
N ARG A 96 -9.32 -23.52 13.98
CA ARG A 96 -10.28 -22.58 14.60
C ARG A 96 -11.57 -23.27 15.04
N SER A 97 -12.10 -24.19 14.23
CA SER A 97 -13.31 -24.96 14.58
C SER A 97 -13.06 -25.89 15.78
N LEU A 98 -11.90 -26.56 15.82
CA LEU A 98 -11.50 -27.40 16.96
C LEU A 98 -11.34 -26.57 18.25
N LEU A 99 -10.74 -25.39 18.18
CA LEU A 99 -10.59 -24.48 19.32
C LEU A 99 -11.96 -24.03 19.86
N ALA A 100 -12.94 -23.77 18.99
CA ALA A 100 -14.30 -23.45 19.42
C ALA A 100 -14.98 -24.63 20.14
N LEU A 101 -14.81 -25.85 19.63
CA LEU A 101 -15.34 -27.07 20.26
C LEU A 101 -14.69 -27.33 21.63
N ALA A 102 -13.38 -27.09 21.77
CA ALA A 102 -12.71 -27.12 23.07
C ALA A 102 -13.29 -26.08 24.04
N GLY A 103 -13.65 -24.90 23.53
CA GLY A 103 -14.38 -23.89 24.29
C GLY A 103 -15.75 -24.38 24.76
N VAL A 104 -16.52 -25.07 23.90
CA VAL A 104 -17.82 -25.66 24.26
C VAL A 104 -17.64 -26.67 25.39
N ALA A 105 -16.68 -27.58 25.26
CA ALA A 105 -16.36 -28.57 26.30
C ALA A 105 -16.02 -27.89 27.63
N LEU A 106 -15.15 -26.86 27.61
CA LEU A 106 -14.81 -26.09 28.79
C LEU A 106 -16.03 -25.42 29.43
N CYS A 107 -16.95 -24.87 28.64
CA CYS A 107 -18.19 -24.25 29.13
C CYS A 107 -19.18 -25.25 29.77
N THR A 108 -19.09 -26.55 29.48
CA THR A 108 -19.91 -27.57 30.15
C THR A 108 -19.32 -28.05 31.48
N SER A 109 -18.03 -27.77 31.72
CA SER A 109 -17.30 -28.22 32.90
C SER A 109 -17.85 -27.63 34.21
N ARG A 110 -17.62 -28.33 35.33
CA ARG A 110 -17.92 -27.82 36.67
C ARG A 110 -17.12 -26.54 36.96
N ALA A 111 -15.85 -26.51 36.54
CA ALA A 111 -14.95 -25.36 36.71
C ALA A 111 -15.49 -24.08 36.06
N TRP A 112 -16.18 -24.18 34.92
CA TRP A 112 -16.82 -23.04 34.28
C TRP A 112 -18.07 -22.54 35.01
N ARG A 113 -18.92 -23.47 35.47
CA ARG A 113 -20.13 -23.13 36.25
C ARG A 113 -19.77 -22.46 37.56
N THR A 114 -18.76 -23.00 38.26
CA THR A 114 -18.17 -22.38 39.45
C THR A 114 -17.26 -21.19 39.12
N GLY A 115 -17.07 -20.87 37.83
CA GLY A 115 -16.27 -19.78 37.27
C GLY A 115 -14.89 -19.64 37.92
N ALA A 116 -14.18 -20.77 37.95
CA ALA A 116 -12.78 -20.85 38.33
C ALA A 116 -11.94 -19.92 37.44
N PRO A 117 -10.96 -19.20 38.01
CA PRO A 117 -10.08 -18.30 37.24
C PRO A 117 -9.39 -19.00 36.06
N ALA A 118 -8.95 -20.24 36.27
CA ALA A 118 -8.33 -21.07 35.24
C ALA A 118 -9.26 -21.37 34.05
N ALA A 119 -10.55 -21.59 34.30
CA ALA A 119 -11.53 -21.83 33.22
C ALA A 119 -11.80 -20.56 32.40
N LEU A 120 -11.82 -19.39 33.05
CA LEU A 120 -11.97 -18.10 32.36
C LEU A 120 -10.73 -17.76 31.53
N ALA A 121 -9.53 -17.98 32.08
CA ALA A 121 -8.27 -17.79 31.38
C ALA A 121 -8.12 -18.77 30.20
N GLY A 122 -8.49 -20.04 30.40
CA GLY A 122 -8.49 -21.06 29.35
C GLY A 122 -9.40 -20.70 28.18
N LEU A 123 -10.62 -20.22 28.44
CA LEU A 123 -11.52 -19.78 27.38
C LEU A 123 -10.95 -18.54 26.65
N ALA A 124 -10.41 -17.57 27.38
CA ALA A 124 -9.78 -16.40 26.77
C ALA A 124 -8.60 -16.80 25.86
N ALA A 125 -7.75 -17.73 26.29
CA ALA A 125 -6.64 -18.24 25.49
C ALA A 125 -7.10 -18.96 24.21
N LEU A 126 -8.10 -19.85 24.32
CA LEU A 126 -8.71 -20.52 23.17
C LEU A 126 -9.26 -19.51 22.17
N THR A 127 -9.97 -18.49 22.67
CA THR A 127 -10.58 -17.45 21.83
C THR A 127 -9.55 -16.60 21.10
N PHE A 128 -8.45 -16.26 21.78
CA PHE A 128 -7.36 -15.53 21.16
C PHE A 128 -6.65 -16.36 20.08
N ALA A 129 -6.37 -17.63 20.36
CA ALA A 129 -5.77 -18.54 19.39
C ALA A 129 -6.65 -18.68 18.12
N GLY A 130 -7.97 -18.78 18.27
CA GLY A 130 -8.88 -18.87 17.12
C GLY A 130 -9.00 -17.56 16.33
N LEU A 131 -8.90 -16.39 16.99
CA LEU A 131 -8.81 -15.10 16.30
C LEU A 131 -7.52 -14.98 15.46
N LEU A 132 -6.39 -15.46 15.99
CA LEU A 132 -5.12 -15.50 15.23
C LEU A 132 -5.20 -16.41 14.01
N CYS A 133 -5.87 -17.56 14.12
CA CYS A 133 -6.10 -18.46 12.99
C CYS A 133 -6.90 -17.79 11.86
N ALA A 134 -7.78 -16.83 12.18
CA ALA A 134 -8.58 -16.08 11.22
C ALA A 134 -7.86 -14.88 10.59
N SER A 135 -6.66 -14.54 11.04
CA SER A 135 -5.93 -13.35 10.57
C SER A 135 -5.38 -13.54 9.14
N PRO A 136 -5.49 -12.56 8.24
CA PRO A 136 -4.80 -12.60 6.95
C PRO A 136 -3.28 -12.79 7.10
N ALA A 137 -2.69 -12.26 8.18
CA ALA A 137 -1.26 -12.40 8.45
C ALA A 137 -0.83 -13.86 8.71
N SER A 138 -1.73 -14.71 9.23
CA SER A 138 -1.42 -16.14 9.48
C SER A 138 -1.43 -16.98 8.20
N HIS A 139 -1.92 -16.42 7.08
CA HIS A 139 -1.94 -17.05 5.77
C HIS A 139 -0.62 -16.86 4.98
N GLY A 140 0.34 -16.08 5.50
CA GLY A 140 1.68 -15.92 4.91
C GLY A 140 1.84 -14.85 3.84
N ALA A 141 0.81 -14.02 3.62
CA ALA A 141 0.79 -13.04 2.52
C ALA A 141 1.55 -11.73 2.83
N ASN A 142 2.89 -11.79 3.02
CA ASN A 142 3.81 -10.63 3.02
C ASN A 142 4.05 -9.87 4.35
N GLY A 143 3.79 -10.49 5.50
CA GLY A 143 4.11 -9.90 6.81
C GLY A 143 5.21 -10.65 7.53
N GLY A 144 6.37 -10.01 7.77
CA GLY A 144 7.35 -10.54 8.72
C GLY A 144 6.75 -10.72 10.13
N ALA A 145 7.46 -11.41 11.03
CA ALA A 145 6.97 -11.73 12.39
C ALA A 145 6.37 -10.53 13.14
N GLY A 146 6.89 -9.32 12.92
CA GLY A 146 6.35 -8.08 13.48
C GLY A 146 4.91 -7.76 13.05
N LEU A 147 4.53 -7.99 11.79
CA LEU A 147 3.16 -7.71 11.32
C LEU A 147 2.15 -8.70 11.89
N ILE A 148 2.56 -9.96 12.11
CA ILE A 148 1.76 -10.98 12.80
C ILE A 148 1.51 -10.53 14.24
N LEU A 149 2.56 -10.06 14.94
CA LEU A 149 2.44 -9.55 16.30
C LEU A 149 1.49 -8.34 16.38
N ILE A 150 1.61 -7.38 15.44
CA ILE A 150 0.74 -6.19 15.40
C ILE A 150 -0.73 -6.58 15.15
N HIS A 151 -0.99 -7.51 14.23
CA HIS A 151 -2.34 -8.05 14.02
C HIS A 151 -2.87 -8.75 15.27
N GLY A 152 -2.06 -9.59 15.91
CA GLY A 152 -2.43 -10.27 17.14
C GLY A 152 -2.78 -9.29 18.25
N LEU A 153 -1.95 -8.27 18.44
CA LEU A 153 -2.19 -7.21 19.41
C LEU A 153 -3.50 -6.46 19.10
N HIS A 154 -3.72 -6.08 17.84
CA HIS A 154 -4.95 -5.41 17.40
C HIS A 154 -6.20 -6.22 17.72
N LEU A 155 -6.19 -7.52 17.41
CA LEU A 155 -7.31 -8.42 17.67
C LEU A 155 -7.53 -8.66 19.17
N ALA A 156 -6.45 -8.80 19.95
CA ALA A 156 -6.54 -8.97 21.40
C ALA A 156 -7.22 -7.76 22.07
N THR A 157 -6.75 -6.56 21.75
CA THR A 157 -7.28 -5.33 22.35
C THR A 157 -8.69 -5.03 21.86
N ALA A 158 -8.98 -5.27 20.59
CA ALA A 158 -10.33 -5.16 20.05
C ALA A 158 -11.31 -6.14 20.71
N ALA A 159 -10.91 -7.40 20.92
CA ALA A 159 -11.76 -8.42 21.57
C ALA A 159 -12.02 -8.11 23.04
N TRP A 160 -11.01 -7.62 23.76
CA TRP A 160 -11.19 -7.18 25.15
C TRP A 160 -12.21 -6.04 25.24
N TRP A 161 -12.07 -5.02 24.38
CA TRP A 161 -12.95 -3.86 24.37
C TRP A 161 -14.37 -4.22 23.93
N PHE A 162 -14.52 -4.91 22.81
CA PHE A 162 -15.82 -5.29 22.24
C PHE A 162 -16.61 -6.21 23.18
N GLY A 163 -15.95 -7.25 23.72
CA GLY A 163 -16.58 -8.15 24.69
C GLY A 163 -16.94 -7.48 26.01
N GLY A 164 -16.12 -6.53 26.47
CA GLY A 164 -16.40 -5.77 27.68
C GLY A 164 -17.63 -4.87 27.51
N LEU A 165 -17.76 -4.23 26.34
CA LEU A 165 -18.93 -3.42 26.00
C LEU A 165 -20.21 -4.25 25.96
N LEU A 166 -20.19 -5.45 25.34
CA LEU A 166 -21.32 -6.38 25.37
C LEU A 166 -21.72 -6.75 26.79
N ALA A 167 -20.76 -7.14 27.63
CA ALA A 167 -21.03 -7.53 29.01
C ALA A 167 -21.63 -6.37 29.83
N LEU A 168 -21.18 -5.13 29.61
CA LEU A 168 -21.79 -3.94 30.21
C LEU A 168 -23.24 -3.72 29.74
N VAL A 169 -23.53 -3.85 28.44
CA VAL A 169 -24.90 -3.74 27.91
C VAL A 169 -25.84 -4.76 28.56
N VAL A 170 -25.37 -6.00 28.70
CA VAL A 170 -26.12 -7.08 29.35
C VAL A 170 -26.41 -6.75 30.82
N TRP A 171 -25.43 -6.24 31.56
CA TRP A 171 -25.67 -5.85 32.95
C TRP A 171 -26.58 -4.63 33.08
N PHE A 172 -26.45 -3.62 32.22
CA PHE A 172 -27.32 -2.45 32.27
C PHE A 172 -28.78 -2.79 31.95
N THR A 173 -29.02 -3.82 31.15
CA THR A 173 -30.37 -4.29 30.81
C THR A 173 -30.98 -5.18 31.88
N GLN A 174 -30.18 -5.95 32.62
CA GLN A 174 -30.67 -6.97 33.56
C GLN A 174 -30.43 -6.63 35.04
N ALA A 175 -29.70 -5.56 35.36
CA ALA A 175 -29.38 -5.23 36.76
C ALA A 175 -30.63 -4.76 37.54
N PRO A 176 -31.02 -5.46 38.62
CA PRO A 176 -32.04 -4.98 39.53
C PRO A 176 -31.57 -3.71 40.27
N GLY A 177 -32.50 -2.94 40.82
CA GLY A 177 -32.24 -1.64 41.48
C GLY A 177 -31.01 -1.61 42.41
N PRO A 178 -30.89 -2.53 43.39
CA PRO A 178 -29.74 -2.59 44.30
C PRO A 178 -28.40 -2.87 43.61
N ALA A 179 -28.41 -3.58 42.49
CA ALA A 179 -27.20 -3.92 41.74
C ALA A 179 -26.67 -2.78 40.86
N ARG A 180 -27.46 -1.70 40.65
CA ARG A 180 -27.10 -0.60 39.75
C ARG A 180 -25.81 0.13 40.14
N ALA A 181 -25.58 0.35 41.43
CA ALA A 181 -24.37 1.00 41.93
C ALA A 181 -23.10 0.22 41.58
N ALA A 182 -23.12 -1.10 41.79
CA ALA A 182 -22.02 -1.98 41.40
C ALA A 182 -21.82 -2.03 39.87
N THR A 183 -22.88 -1.89 39.06
CA THR A 183 -22.76 -1.83 37.59
C THR A 183 -22.10 -0.53 37.15
N LEU A 184 -22.39 0.59 37.81
CA LEU A 184 -21.71 1.86 37.55
C LEU A 184 -20.23 1.79 37.95
N GLY A 185 -19.89 1.13 39.06
CA GLY A 185 -18.50 0.87 39.44
C GLY A 185 -17.75 0.07 38.38
N ALA A 186 -18.37 -0.99 37.83
CA ALA A 186 -17.81 -1.76 36.73
C ALA A 186 -17.64 -0.94 35.45
N LEU A 187 -18.60 -0.07 35.11
CA LEU A 187 -18.49 0.85 33.97
C LEU A 187 -17.31 1.83 34.14
N ALA A 188 -17.12 2.39 35.35
CA ALA A 188 -16.00 3.27 35.64
C ALA A 188 -14.65 2.55 35.53
N TRP A 189 -14.58 1.33 36.07
CA TRP A 189 -13.40 0.47 35.96
C TRP A 189 -13.07 0.15 34.49
N PHE A 190 -14.08 -0.23 33.70
CA PHE A 190 -13.91 -0.53 32.28
C PHE A 190 -13.48 0.72 31.51
N SER A 191 -14.17 1.84 31.70
CA SER A 191 -13.88 3.10 31.01
C SER A 191 -12.46 3.62 31.29
N THR A 192 -11.93 3.45 32.51
CA THR A 192 -10.56 3.87 32.84
C THR A 192 -9.49 3.02 32.17
N ARG A 193 -9.70 1.70 32.07
CA ARG A 193 -8.77 0.78 31.40
C ARG A 193 -8.95 0.69 29.90
N ALA A 194 -10.13 1.03 29.38
CA ALA A 194 -10.41 1.04 27.95
C ALA A 194 -9.60 2.08 27.19
N LEU A 195 -9.22 3.20 27.83
CA LEU A 195 -8.45 4.26 27.16
C LEU A 195 -7.10 3.77 26.57
N PRO A 196 -6.17 3.20 27.37
CA PRO A 196 -4.92 2.68 26.81
C PRO A 196 -5.14 1.55 25.80
N ILE A 197 -6.16 0.70 26.00
CA ILE A 197 -6.48 -0.42 25.11
C ILE A 197 -6.99 0.07 23.75
N ILE A 198 -7.83 1.11 23.74
CA ILE A 198 -8.31 1.77 22.53
C ILE A 198 -7.15 2.46 21.82
N LEU A 199 -6.23 3.12 22.54
CA LEU A 199 -5.04 3.73 21.93
C LEU A 199 -4.16 2.68 21.22
N ILE A 200 -3.91 1.53 21.86
CA ILE A 200 -3.20 0.42 21.22
C ILE A 200 -3.95 -0.10 19.99
N THR A 201 -5.26 -0.24 20.07
CA THR A 201 -6.11 -0.68 18.95
C THR A 201 -6.05 0.33 17.79
N LEU A 202 -6.05 1.63 18.07
CA LEU A 202 -5.94 2.69 17.07
C LEU A 202 -4.57 2.68 16.40
N MET A 203 -3.48 2.61 17.17
CA MET A 203 -2.12 2.61 16.63
C MET A 203 -1.82 1.37 15.81
N SER A 204 -2.17 0.18 16.33
CA SER A 204 -2.06 -1.05 15.55
C SER A 204 -2.92 -0.98 14.29
N GLY A 205 -4.17 -0.51 14.38
CA GLY A 205 -5.06 -0.35 13.23
C GLY A 205 -4.53 0.61 12.16
N LEU A 206 -3.86 1.70 12.58
CA LEU A 206 -3.21 2.66 11.68
C LEU A 206 -2.05 2.01 10.93
N VAL A 207 -1.20 1.25 11.62
CA VAL A 207 -0.11 0.51 10.96
C VAL A 207 -0.66 -0.49 9.96
N LEU A 208 -1.72 -1.22 10.32
CA LEU A 208 -2.36 -2.16 9.39
C LEU A 208 -2.96 -1.45 8.17
N ALA A 209 -3.69 -0.36 8.38
CA ALA A 209 -4.25 0.45 7.28
C ALA A 209 -3.15 0.99 6.36
N TRP A 210 -2.04 1.47 6.92
CA TRP A 210 -0.87 1.95 6.17
C TRP A 210 -0.34 0.87 5.22
N THR A 211 -0.16 -0.36 5.71
CA THR A 211 0.37 -1.47 4.90
C THR A 211 -0.53 -1.89 3.73
N GLN A 212 -1.82 -1.51 3.78
CA GLN A 212 -2.83 -1.89 2.78
C GLN A 212 -3.17 -0.77 1.79
N ILE A 213 -2.77 0.47 2.07
CA ILE A 213 -3.02 1.64 1.20
C ILE A 213 -1.73 2.17 0.57
N ALA A 214 -0.66 2.26 1.36
CA ALA A 214 0.57 2.91 0.92
C ALA A 214 1.24 2.13 -0.24
N PRO A 215 1.86 2.82 -1.21
CA PRO A 215 1.99 4.28 -1.32
C PRO A 215 0.82 4.98 -2.05
N VAL A 216 -0.20 4.25 -2.53
CA VAL A 216 -1.27 4.77 -3.39
C VAL A 216 -2.41 5.34 -2.54
N TRP A 217 -2.19 6.53 -1.96
CA TRP A 217 -3.17 7.21 -1.08
C TRP A 217 -4.51 7.52 -1.75
N ALA A 218 -4.51 7.71 -3.07
CA ALA A 218 -5.71 7.88 -3.89
C ALA A 218 -6.72 6.74 -3.72
N SER A 219 -6.23 5.52 -3.43
CA SER A 219 -7.08 4.35 -3.20
C SER A 219 -8.06 4.54 -2.04
N LEU A 220 -7.77 5.43 -1.07
CA LEU A 220 -8.63 5.70 0.09
C LEU A 220 -10.02 6.21 -0.31
N ILE A 221 -10.13 6.94 -1.42
CA ILE A 221 -11.39 7.55 -1.86
C ILE A 221 -11.88 7.04 -3.21
N ALA A 222 -11.01 6.41 -4.01
CA ALA A 222 -11.37 5.90 -5.35
C ALA A 222 -11.63 4.39 -5.40
N THR A 223 -11.30 3.62 -4.36
CA THR A 223 -11.50 2.15 -4.37
C THR A 223 -12.58 1.71 -3.39
N PRO A 224 -13.27 0.57 -3.65
CA PRO A 224 -14.22 0.01 -2.70
C PRO A 224 -13.60 -0.28 -1.32
N TYR A 225 -12.34 -0.73 -1.29
CA TYR A 225 -11.59 -0.94 -0.05
C TYR A 225 -11.40 0.37 0.72
N GLY A 226 -10.96 1.43 0.04
CA GLY A 226 -10.77 2.75 0.63
C GLY A 226 -12.07 3.33 1.21
N VAL A 227 -13.17 3.22 0.48
CA VAL A 227 -14.50 3.66 0.95
C VAL A 227 -14.93 2.90 2.20
N LEU A 228 -14.77 1.58 2.23
CA LEU A 228 -15.07 0.76 3.41
C LEU A 228 -14.21 1.12 4.61
N LEU A 229 -12.92 1.42 4.39
CA LEU A 229 -12.00 1.84 5.44
C LEU A 229 -12.36 3.23 5.96
N SER A 230 -12.68 4.17 5.07
CA SER A 230 -13.16 5.50 5.42
C SER A 230 -14.45 5.42 6.26
N ALA A 231 -15.42 4.60 5.84
CA ALA A 231 -16.63 4.33 6.61
C ALA A 231 -16.31 3.73 7.99
N LYS A 232 -15.36 2.79 8.08
CA LYS A 232 -14.92 2.21 9.35
C LYS A 232 -14.32 3.27 10.28
N LEU A 233 -13.50 4.16 9.76
CA LEU A 233 -12.91 5.27 10.52
C LEU A 233 -13.97 6.27 10.99
N THR A 234 -14.96 6.58 10.16
CA THR A 234 -16.08 7.46 10.53
C THR A 234 -16.94 6.85 11.64
N VAL A 235 -17.31 5.57 11.53
CA VAL A 235 -18.06 4.87 12.58
C VAL A 235 -17.24 4.82 13.88
N LEU A 236 -15.92 4.57 13.77
CA LEU A 236 -15.02 4.54 14.92
C LEU A 236 -14.96 5.92 15.62
N ALA A 237 -14.87 7.00 14.86
CA ALA A 237 -14.94 8.36 15.42
C ALA A 237 -16.26 8.60 16.17
N GLY A 238 -17.38 8.12 15.64
CA GLY A 238 -18.69 8.16 16.32
C GLY A 238 -18.71 7.38 17.64
N VAL A 239 -18.17 6.15 17.64
CA VAL A 239 -18.00 5.33 18.86
C VAL A 239 -17.16 6.08 19.91
N LEU A 240 -16.01 6.61 19.51
CA LEU A 240 -15.10 7.32 20.42
C LEU A 240 -15.74 8.61 20.96
N LEU A 241 -16.53 9.31 20.16
CA LEU A 241 -17.27 10.49 20.61
C LEU A 241 -18.31 10.13 21.68
N ILE A 242 -19.10 9.06 21.47
CA ILE A 242 -20.06 8.57 22.46
C ILE A 242 -19.35 8.12 23.73
N ALA A 243 -18.24 7.39 23.61
CA ALA A 243 -17.44 6.94 24.74
C ALA A 243 -16.85 8.11 25.54
N ALA A 244 -16.33 9.13 24.86
CA ALA A 244 -15.79 10.35 25.46
C ALA A 244 -16.89 11.16 26.18
N GLN A 245 -18.06 11.32 25.56
CA GLN A 245 -19.22 11.97 26.21
C GLN A 245 -19.67 11.18 27.45
N THR A 246 -19.77 9.85 27.35
CA THR A 246 -20.14 8.99 28.47
C THR A 246 -19.15 9.16 29.61
N ARG A 247 -17.85 9.13 29.34
CA ARG A 247 -16.79 9.28 30.34
C ARG A 247 -16.73 10.66 30.98
N TRP A 248 -16.80 11.74 30.20
CA TRP A 248 -16.53 13.09 30.71
C TRP A 248 -17.76 13.88 31.11
N ARG A 249 -18.91 13.62 30.47
CA ARG A 249 -20.16 14.34 30.79
C ARG A 249 -21.06 13.54 31.70
N TRP A 250 -21.10 12.21 31.56
CA TRP A 250 -22.09 11.37 32.24
C TRP A 250 -21.53 10.46 33.31
N LEU A 251 -20.20 10.33 33.43
CA LEU A 251 -19.53 9.55 34.47
C LEU A 251 -18.60 10.45 35.32
N PRO A 252 -19.14 11.41 36.10
CA PRO A 252 -18.33 12.31 36.91
C PRO A 252 -17.51 11.56 37.98
N ARG A 253 -16.44 12.20 38.46
CA ARG A 253 -15.55 11.68 39.51
C ARG A 253 -16.31 11.66 40.84
N GLY A 254 -16.83 10.50 41.21
CA GLY A 254 -17.67 10.28 42.39
C GLY A 254 -18.94 9.54 41.99
N LEU A 255 -19.05 8.25 42.36
CA LEU A 255 -20.23 7.43 42.05
C LEU A 255 -21.48 8.12 42.65
N PRO A 256 -22.61 8.19 41.91
CA PRO A 256 -23.79 8.92 42.36
C PRO A 256 -24.36 8.35 43.67
N ALA A 257 -25.08 9.20 44.41
CA ALA A 257 -25.81 8.81 45.61
C ALA A 257 -26.66 7.55 45.36
N THR A 258 -26.64 6.61 46.29
CA THR A 258 -27.54 5.46 46.30
C THR A 258 -28.89 5.90 46.87
N PRO A 259 -30.01 5.79 46.14
CA PRO A 259 -30.21 5.09 44.86
C PRO A 259 -29.90 5.92 43.60
N VAL A 260 -29.39 5.23 42.56
CA VAL A 260 -29.07 5.84 41.26
C VAL A 260 -30.33 6.39 40.57
N PRO A 261 -30.36 7.68 40.17
CA PRO A 261 -31.52 8.27 39.49
C PRO A 261 -31.89 7.55 38.18
N GLU A 262 -33.18 7.27 37.98
CA GLU A 262 -33.68 6.51 36.82
C GLU A 262 -33.36 7.18 35.47
N ARG A 263 -33.48 8.52 35.39
CA ARG A 263 -33.14 9.28 34.18
C ARG A 263 -31.67 9.11 33.79
N HIS A 264 -30.77 9.12 34.77
CA HIS A 264 -29.34 8.94 34.58
C HIS A 264 -29.03 7.50 34.11
N TRP A 265 -29.62 6.50 34.76
CA TRP A 265 -29.51 5.10 34.39
C TRP A 265 -29.96 4.83 32.94
N ARG A 266 -31.14 5.33 32.55
CA ARG A 266 -31.67 5.19 31.18
C ARG A 266 -30.79 5.87 30.14
N ARG A 267 -30.19 7.03 30.46
CA ARG A 267 -29.29 7.74 29.55
C ARG A 267 -28.01 6.95 29.29
N LEU A 268 -27.35 6.45 30.34
CA LEU A 268 -26.16 5.61 30.22
C LEU A 268 -26.47 4.30 29.48
N GLY A 269 -27.59 3.65 29.80
CA GLY A 269 -27.99 2.42 29.11
C GLY A 269 -28.32 2.62 27.63
N ARG A 270 -28.83 3.80 27.22
CA ARG A 270 -28.99 4.15 25.79
C ARG A 270 -27.64 4.39 25.12
N ALA A 271 -26.74 5.11 25.78
CA ALA A 271 -25.40 5.38 25.26
C ALA A 271 -24.60 4.09 25.01
N LEU A 272 -24.58 3.17 25.98
CA LEU A 272 -23.89 1.88 25.85
C LEU A 272 -24.47 1.01 24.74
N ARG A 273 -25.80 0.99 24.59
CA ARG A 273 -26.46 0.26 23.49
C ARG A 273 -26.12 0.87 22.13
N ALA A 274 -26.09 2.19 22.03
CA ALA A 274 -25.70 2.89 20.79
C ALA A 274 -24.23 2.62 20.45
N GLU A 275 -23.33 2.71 21.44
CA GLU A 275 -21.91 2.39 21.28
C GLU A 275 -21.72 0.95 20.80
N PHE A 276 -22.43 0.00 21.41
CA PHE A 276 -22.35 -1.42 21.02
C PHE A 276 -22.94 -1.68 19.62
N ALA A 277 -24.03 -1.02 19.25
CA ALA A 277 -24.59 -1.12 17.91
C ALA A 277 -23.60 -0.62 16.84
N LEU A 278 -22.94 0.52 17.08
CA LEU A 278 -21.88 1.00 16.20
C LEU A 278 -20.65 0.08 16.19
N ALA A 279 -20.32 -0.55 17.32
CA ALA A 279 -19.26 -1.54 17.38
C ALA A 279 -19.57 -2.79 16.53
N LEU A 280 -20.83 -3.22 16.46
CA LEU A 280 -21.25 -4.30 15.55
C LEU A 280 -21.08 -3.91 14.08
N VAL A 281 -21.38 -2.65 13.73
CA VAL A 281 -21.13 -2.09 12.39
C VAL A 281 -19.63 -2.05 12.09
N LEU A 282 -18.77 -1.68 13.06
CA LEU A 282 -17.31 -1.74 12.88
C LEU A 282 -16.82 -3.15 12.55
N VAL A 283 -17.35 -4.17 13.21
CA VAL A 283 -17.00 -5.57 12.95
C VAL A 283 -17.50 -6.01 11.57
N ALA A 284 -18.67 -5.54 11.13
CA ALA A 284 -19.18 -5.79 9.78
C ALA A 284 -18.28 -5.17 8.70
N LEU A 285 -17.91 -3.89 8.87
CA LEU A 285 -17.00 -3.19 7.96
C LEU A 285 -15.61 -3.84 7.95
N ALA A 286 -15.10 -4.29 9.10
CA ALA A 286 -13.85 -5.03 9.17
C ALA A 286 -13.91 -6.37 8.43
N THR A 287 -15.05 -7.07 8.49
CA THR A 287 -15.28 -8.33 7.77
C THR A 287 -15.34 -8.09 6.26
N ALA A 288 -16.02 -7.01 5.83
CA ALA A 288 -16.07 -6.60 4.43
C ALA A 288 -14.68 -6.25 3.88
N LEU A 289 -13.89 -5.48 4.65
CA LEU A 289 -12.50 -5.13 4.31
C LEU A 289 -11.60 -6.36 4.18
N ALA A 290 -11.76 -7.36 5.05
CA ALA A 290 -10.98 -8.60 4.98
C ALA A 290 -11.32 -9.45 3.74
N SER A 291 -12.41 -9.14 3.05
CA SER A 291 -12.89 -9.86 1.86
C SER A 291 -12.72 -9.05 0.58
N SER A 292 -12.24 -7.81 0.64
CA SER A 292 -12.01 -6.95 -0.53
C SER A 292 -10.53 -6.92 -0.92
N ILE A 293 -10.26 -6.54 -2.18
CA ILE A 293 -8.91 -6.33 -2.70
C ILE A 293 -8.30 -5.14 -1.95
N PRO A 294 -7.12 -5.29 -1.29
CA PRO A 294 -6.47 -4.18 -0.62
C PRO A 294 -6.25 -2.99 -1.54
N GLY A 295 -6.43 -1.76 -1.02
CA GLY A 295 -6.37 -0.53 -1.82
C GLY A 295 -5.08 -0.37 -2.62
N ARG A 296 -3.94 -0.82 -2.08
CA ARG A 296 -2.63 -0.81 -2.76
C ARG A 296 -2.53 -1.70 -4.01
N HIS A 297 -3.47 -2.63 -4.20
CA HIS A 297 -3.53 -3.57 -5.32
C HIS A 297 -4.75 -3.34 -6.21
N ALA A 298 -5.67 -2.47 -5.79
CA ALA A 298 -6.86 -2.15 -6.56
C ALA A 298 -6.49 -1.13 -7.64
N ALA A 299 -6.77 -1.46 -8.91
CA ALA A 299 -6.64 -0.54 -10.01
C ALA A 299 -7.63 0.64 -9.86
N ILE A 300 -7.22 1.82 -10.30
CA ILE A 300 -8.04 3.03 -10.34
C ILE A 300 -8.11 3.46 -11.81
N ASP A 301 -9.03 2.87 -12.54
CA ASP A 301 -9.17 3.14 -13.98
C ASP A 301 -9.88 4.47 -14.26
N ASP A 302 -10.81 4.85 -13.37
CA ASP A 302 -11.59 6.07 -13.47
C ASP A 302 -11.53 6.85 -12.15
N TRP A 303 -10.69 7.88 -12.13
CA TRP A 303 -10.60 8.83 -11.04
C TRP A 303 -11.83 9.75 -11.01
N PRO A 304 -12.58 9.81 -9.89
CA PRO A 304 -13.89 10.46 -9.87
C PRO A 304 -13.86 11.97 -9.62
N TYR A 305 -12.69 12.57 -9.39
CA TYR A 305 -12.57 13.98 -8.99
C TYR A 305 -11.74 14.78 -10.00
N PRO A 306 -12.04 16.07 -10.23
CA PRO A 306 -11.25 16.92 -11.13
C PRO A 306 -9.92 17.40 -10.51
N TRP A 307 -9.56 16.87 -9.34
CA TRP A 307 -8.37 17.23 -8.59
C TRP A 307 -7.76 15.99 -7.93
N ARG A 308 -6.48 16.05 -7.61
CA ARG A 308 -5.76 15.08 -6.77
C ARG A 308 -4.85 15.80 -5.78
N PHE A 309 -4.47 15.12 -4.71
CA PHE A 309 -3.44 15.65 -3.81
C PHE A 309 -2.05 15.26 -4.29
N SER A 310 -1.15 16.23 -4.42
CA SER A 310 0.24 15.97 -4.79
C SER A 310 1.18 17.00 -4.18
N TRP A 311 1.99 16.54 -3.24
CA TRP A 311 3.07 17.36 -2.67
C TRP A 311 4.07 17.79 -3.74
N VAL A 312 4.54 16.84 -4.56
CA VAL A 312 5.59 17.10 -5.57
C VAL A 312 5.11 18.08 -6.64
N ALA A 313 3.85 17.98 -7.05
CA ALA A 313 3.29 18.86 -8.07
C ALA A 313 2.95 20.25 -7.54
N SER A 314 2.47 20.38 -6.30
CA SER A 314 2.08 21.68 -5.74
C SER A 314 3.22 22.46 -5.10
N TRP A 315 4.25 21.78 -4.57
CA TRP A 315 5.34 22.45 -3.84
C TRP A 315 6.09 23.56 -4.60
N PRO A 316 6.33 23.44 -5.93
CA PRO A 316 6.99 24.49 -6.70
C PRO A 316 6.14 25.76 -6.87
N GLU A 317 4.83 25.70 -6.67
CA GLU A 317 3.93 26.83 -6.90
C GLU A 317 4.12 27.93 -5.84
N PRO A 318 4.26 29.21 -6.23
CA PRO A 318 4.40 30.32 -5.30
C PRO A 318 3.25 30.37 -4.28
N GLY A 319 3.58 30.44 -2.99
CA GLY A 319 2.60 30.58 -1.91
C GLY A 319 2.09 29.28 -1.29
N VAL A 320 2.29 28.12 -1.93
CA VAL A 320 1.91 26.82 -1.36
C VAL A 320 2.61 26.54 -0.02
N PRO A 321 3.95 26.74 0.13
CA PRO A 321 4.61 26.55 1.42
C PRO A 321 4.05 27.45 2.54
N GLY A 322 3.69 28.69 2.20
CA GLY A 322 3.08 29.64 3.15
C GLY A 322 1.69 29.18 3.61
N CYS A 323 0.85 28.76 2.67
CA CYS A 323 -0.47 28.21 2.97
C CYS A 323 -0.37 26.97 3.88
N LEU A 324 0.58 26.07 3.61
CA LEU A 324 0.82 24.88 4.43
C LEU A 324 1.26 25.24 5.85
N ALA A 325 2.20 26.18 5.99
CA ALA A 325 2.67 26.64 7.29
C ALA A 325 1.54 27.29 8.11
N THR A 326 0.76 28.19 7.49
CA THR A 326 -0.40 28.83 8.13
C THR A 326 -1.47 27.81 8.51
N GLY A 327 -1.75 26.84 7.63
CA GLY A 327 -2.73 25.80 7.90
C GLY A 327 -2.32 24.92 9.07
N LEU A 328 -1.03 24.55 9.16
CA LEU A 328 -0.48 23.80 10.29
C LEU A 328 -0.56 24.62 11.60
N ALA A 329 -0.24 25.91 11.55
CA ALA A 329 -0.36 26.79 12.72
C ALA A 329 -1.82 26.83 13.24
N LEU A 330 -2.80 26.96 12.35
CA LEU A 330 -4.23 26.93 12.70
C LEU A 330 -4.65 25.58 13.31
N LEU A 331 -4.10 24.45 12.84
CA LEU A 331 -4.35 23.14 13.45
C LEU A 331 -3.78 23.06 14.88
N LEU A 332 -2.56 23.53 15.09
CA LEU A 332 -1.92 23.54 16.41
C LEU A 332 -2.68 24.43 17.39
N VAL A 333 -3.13 25.62 16.97
CA VAL A 333 -3.97 26.52 17.78
C VAL A 333 -5.31 25.86 18.11
N GLY A 334 -5.93 25.18 17.14
CA GLY A 334 -7.16 24.41 17.35
C GLY A 334 -6.97 23.31 18.40
N LEU A 335 -5.92 22.51 18.29
CA LEU A 335 -5.62 21.43 19.24
C LEU A 335 -5.32 21.98 20.64
N ALA A 336 -4.51 23.04 20.76
CA ALA A 336 -4.16 23.66 22.04
C ALA A 336 -5.37 24.27 22.75
N SER A 337 -6.27 24.92 22.00
CA SER A 337 -7.52 25.47 22.55
C SER A 337 -8.50 24.38 23.01
N GLY A 338 -8.54 23.24 22.30
CA GLY A 338 -9.37 22.08 22.65
C GLY A 338 -8.97 21.43 23.98
N VAL A 339 -7.67 21.40 24.31
CA VAL A 339 -7.15 20.89 25.59
C VAL A 339 -7.69 21.70 26.77
N ARG A 340 -7.85 23.02 26.61
CA ARG A 340 -8.32 23.93 27.66
C ARG A 340 -9.84 23.93 27.84
N ARG A 341 -10.61 23.14 27.08
CA ARG A 341 -12.08 22.91 27.20
C ARG A 341 -13.01 24.15 27.18
N HIS A 342 -12.51 25.35 26.94
CA HIS A 342 -13.31 26.58 27.03
C HIS A 342 -13.96 27.06 25.72
N HIS A 343 -13.50 26.62 24.53
CA HIS A 343 -13.98 27.16 23.24
C HIS A 343 -14.13 26.11 22.13
N ALA A 344 -15.07 25.16 22.28
CA ALA A 344 -15.29 24.11 21.29
C ALA A 344 -15.60 24.63 19.86
N GLY A 345 -16.29 25.77 19.75
CA GLY A 345 -16.56 26.43 18.46
C GLY A 345 -15.28 26.95 17.79
N LEU A 346 -14.44 27.67 18.54
CA LEU A 346 -13.17 28.20 18.04
C LEU A 346 -12.20 27.08 17.65
N THR A 347 -12.12 26.01 18.45
CA THR A 347 -11.33 24.82 18.14
C THR A 347 -11.78 24.22 16.80
N SER A 348 -13.08 24.01 16.62
CA SER A 348 -13.62 23.41 15.39
C SER A 348 -13.38 24.30 14.17
N ALA A 349 -13.57 25.62 14.30
CA ALA A 349 -13.32 26.59 13.24
C ALA A 349 -11.84 26.63 12.85
N SER A 350 -10.93 26.67 13.83
CA SER A 350 -9.48 26.70 13.59
C SER A 350 -8.99 25.43 12.91
N VAL A 351 -9.49 24.26 13.33
CA VAL A 351 -9.16 22.98 12.70
C VAL A 351 -9.69 22.91 11.28
N ALA A 352 -10.95 23.32 11.06
CA ALA A 352 -11.54 23.33 9.73
C ALA A 352 -10.81 24.29 8.76
N ALA A 353 -10.46 25.50 9.22
CA ALA A 353 -9.70 26.46 8.44
C ALA A 353 -8.29 25.94 8.11
N GLY A 354 -7.60 25.36 9.10
CA GLY A 354 -6.28 24.78 8.90
C GLY A 354 -6.26 23.62 7.92
N LEU A 355 -7.22 22.69 8.05
CA LEU A 355 -7.39 21.57 7.11
C LEU A 355 -7.76 22.08 5.72
N SER A 356 -8.70 23.01 5.60
CA SER A 356 -9.12 23.56 4.31
C SER A 356 -7.93 24.16 3.58
N LEU A 357 -7.12 24.99 4.25
CA LEU A 357 -5.97 25.65 3.64
C LEU A 357 -4.90 24.65 3.18
N ILE A 358 -4.62 23.61 3.98
CA ILE A 358 -3.68 22.54 3.62
C ILE A 358 -4.19 21.75 2.41
N LEU A 359 -5.44 21.31 2.46
CA LEU A 359 -6.01 20.47 1.40
C LEU A 359 -6.09 21.24 0.07
N THR A 360 -6.51 22.51 0.08
CA THR A 360 -6.54 23.33 -1.14
C THR A 360 -5.14 23.59 -1.68
N ALA A 361 -4.14 23.81 -0.81
CA ALA A 361 -2.75 24.04 -1.24
C ALA A 361 -2.08 22.79 -1.83
N LEU A 362 -2.56 21.59 -1.50
CA LEU A 362 -2.06 20.32 -2.05
C LEU A 362 -2.88 19.81 -3.24
N ALA A 363 -4.05 20.40 -3.50
CA ALA A 363 -4.92 19.99 -4.59
C ALA A 363 -4.39 20.54 -5.92
N VAL A 364 -4.12 19.65 -6.86
CA VAL A 364 -3.75 19.95 -8.25
C VAL A 364 -4.80 19.37 -9.20
N PRO A 365 -4.95 19.91 -10.43
CA PRO A 365 -5.86 19.33 -11.42
C PRO A 365 -5.58 17.85 -11.66
N ALA A 366 -6.65 17.08 -11.90
CA ALA A 366 -6.58 15.67 -12.24
C ALA A 366 -7.61 15.33 -13.32
N SER A 367 -7.28 14.31 -14.09
CA SER A 367 -8.13 13.72 -15.11
C SER A 367 -8.63 12.35 -14.67
N ARG A 368 -9.58 11.78 -15.42
CA ARG A 368 -10.12 10.44 -15.14
C ARG A 368 -9.04 9.36 -15.14
N ASP A 369 -8.02 9.48 -16.00
CA ASP A 369 -6.99 8.44 -16.14
C ASP A 369 -5.76 8.68 -15.26
N THR A 370 -5.74 9.73 -14.42
CA THR A 370 -4.57 10.13 -13.60
C THR A 370 -3.97 8.99 -12.75
N TYR A 371 -4.79 8.04 -12.29
CA TYR A 371 -4.31 6.89 -11.53
C TYR A 371 -4.40 5.55 -12.29
N ARG A 372 -4.65 5.62 -13.61
CA ARG A 372 -4.70 4.46 -14.49
C ARG A 372 -3.33 3.80 -14.52
N THR A 373 -3.32 2.49 -14.29
CA THR A 373 -2.08 1.71 -14.32
C THR A 373 -1.71 1.41 -15.77
N PRO A 374 -0.43 1.58 -16.19
CA PRO A 374 0.00 1.23 -17.54
C PRO A 374 -0.27 -0.24 -17.86
N SER A 375 -0.83 -0.53 -19.05
CA SER A 375 -0.98 -1.90 -19.56
C SER A 375 0.35 -2.47 -20.09
N VAL A 376 1.26 -1.57 -20.49
CA VAL A 376 2.57 -1.92 -21.06
C VAL A 376 3.67 -1.64 -20.03
N PRO A 377 4.60 -2.60 -19.79
CA PRO A 377 5.70 -2.41 -18.85
C PRO A 377 6.70 -1.35 -19.33
N PHE A 378 7.39 -0.70 -18.39
CA PHE A 378 8.48 0.22 -18.72
C PHE A 378 9.76 -0.55 -19.11
N ASP A 379 9.82 -1.00 -20.37
CA ASP A 379 10.93 -1.77 -20.93
C ASP A 379 11.48 -1.17 -22.24
N ALA A 380 12.64 -1.68 -22.68
CA ALA A 380 13.33 -1.17 -23.86
C ALA A 380 12.58 -1.42 -25.18
N ILE A 381 11.66 -2.38 -25.24
CA ILE A 381 10.87 -2.65 -26.45
C ILE A 381 9.80 -1.56 -26.57
N SER A 382 9.04 -1.36 -25.49
CA SER A 382 8.00 -0.33 -25.39
C SER A 382 8.57 1.07 -25.63
N ILE A 383 9.71 1.41 -25.01
CA ILE A 383 10.36 2.71 -25.21
C ILE A 383 10.81 2.91 -26.66
N ALA A 384 11.38 1.89 -27.30
CA ALA A 384 11.80 1.99 -28.69
C ALA A 384 10.60 2.13 -29.66
N GLN A 385 9.50 1.42 -29.40
CA GLN A 385 8.24 1.58 -30.13
C GLN A 385 7.67 2.99 -29.94
N GLY A 386 7.64 3.47 -28.70
CA GLY A 386 7.21 4.82 -28.34
C GLY A 386 8.02 5.90 -29.03
N ALA A 387 9.35 5.73 -29.16
CA ALA A 387 10.22 6.65 -29.88
C ALA A 387 9.83 6.78 -31.37
N ALA A 388 9.50 5.65 -32.01
CA ALA A 388 9.07 5.64 -33.41
C ALA A 388 7.72 6.34 -33.57
N LEU A 389 6.75 6.02 -32.71
CA LEU A 389 5.42 6.65 -32.71
C LEU A 389 5.48 8.15 -32.42
N TYR A 390 6.30 8.56 -31.44
CA TYR A 390 6.52 9.96 -31.10
C TYR A 390 7.11 10.74 -32.28
N THR A 391 8.09 10.15 -32.98
CA THR A 391 8.68 10.76 -34.18
C THR A 391 7.61 10.98 -35.25
N GLN A 392 6.75 9.98 -35.48
CA GLN A 392 5.71 10.03 -36.51
C GLN A 392 4.57 11.02 -36.20
N HIS A 393 4.16 11.12 -34.92
CA HIS A 393 2.90 11.79 -34.56
C HIS A 393 3.07 13.05 -33.70
N CYS A 394 4.20 13.22 -33.01
CA CYS A 394 4.35 14.25 -31.97
C CYS A 394 5.45 15.27 -32.32
N SER A 395 6.51 14.84 -32.98
CA SER A 395 7.73 15.64 -33.19
C SER A 395 7.52 16.92 -34.01
N SER A 396 6.51 16.98 -34.88
CA SER A 396 6.21 18.18 -35.68
C SER A 396 5.83 19.38 -34.83
N CYS A 397 5.21 19.16 -33.66
CA CYS A 397 4.85 20.21 -32.71
C CYS A 397 5.78 20.22 -31.50
N HIS A 398 6.07 19.06 -30.91
CA HIS A 398 6.87 18.96 -29.69
C HIS A 398 8.39 18.94 -29.92
N GLY A 399 8.84 18.89 -31.18
CA GLY A 399 10.26 18.73 -31.52
C GLY A 399 10.75 17.30 -31.35
N LEU A 400 11.90 16.96 -31.96
CA LEU A 400 12.46 15.60 -31.89
C LEU A 400 12.85 15.18 -30.47
N GLN A 401 13.27 16.15 -29.65
CA GLN A 401 13.68 15.93 -28.25
C GLN A 401 12.56 16.26 -27.24
N GLY A 402 11.38 16.67 -27.69
CA GLY A 402 10.28 17.01 -26.78
C GLY A 402 10.36 18.38 -26.11
N GLN A 403 11.08 19.35 -26.66
CA GLN A 403 11.21 20.69 -26.06
C GLN A 403 10.08 21.67 -26.38
N GLY A 404 9.14 21.27 -27.23
CA GLY A 404 8.08 22.15 -27.69
C GLY A 404 8.53 23.13 -28.78
N ASP A 405 9.61 22.79 -29.49
CA ASP A 405 10.27 23.60 -30.51
C ASP A 405 10.09 23.02 -31.94
N GLY A 406 9.09 22.17 -32.14
CA GLY A 406 8.81 21.57 -33.45
C GLY A 406 8.48 22.64 -34.51
N PRO A 407 8.63 22.33 -35.81
CA PRO A 407 8.36 23.28 -36.89
C PRO A 407 6.94 23.86 -36.88
N LEU A 408 5.96 23.17 -36.27
CA LEU A 408 4.59 23.63 -36.11
C LEU A 408 4.30 24.30 -34.75
N ALA A 409 5.26 24.36 -33.82
CA ALA A 409 5.06 24.86 -32.47
C ALA A 409 4.53 26.32 -32.42
N GLN A 410 4.99 27.17 -33.33
CA GLN A 410 4.53 28.57 -33.41
C GLN A 410 3.12 28.72 -34.01
N SER A 411 2.60 27.66 -34.64
CA SER A 411 1.28 27.67 -35.28
C SER A 411 0.16 27.17 -34.36
N THR A 412 0.50 26.65 -33.17
CA THR A 412 -0.50 26.18 -32.20
C THR A 412 -1.06 27.34 -31.37
N PRO A 413 -2.34 27.31 -30.96
CA PRO A 413 -2.93 28.34 -30.10
C PRO A 413 -2.21 28.52 -28.76
N THR A 414 -1.62 27.45 -28.23
CA THR A 414 -0.76 27.46 -27.05
C THR A 414 0.53 26.75 -27.40
N ALA A 415 1.67 27.35 -27.06
CA ALA A 415 2.98 26.74 -27.31
C ALA A 415 3.06 25.36 -26.64
N PRO A 416 3.56 24.31 -27.33
CA PRO A 416 3.73 23.01 -26.72
C PRO A 416 4.74 23.08 -25.56
N VAL A 417 4.49 22.29 -24.50
CA VAL A 417 5.33 22.28 -23.30
C VAL A 417 6.68 21.58 -23.55
N ASN A 418 7.70 21.96 -22.77
CA ASN A 418 9.02 21.34 -22.80
C ASN A 418 9.04 20.07 -21.91
N LEU A 419 8.81 18.92 -22.52
CA LEU A 419 8.74 17.61 -21.85
C LEU A 419 10.12 17.05 -21.45
N LEU A 420 11.21 17.62 -21.96
CA LEU A 420 12.57 17.14 -21.71
C LEU A 420 13.17 17.73 -20.44
N THR A 421 13.17 19.06 -20.33
CA THR A 421 13.92 19.78 -19.29
C THR A 421 13.06 20.27 -18.14
N GLU A 422 11.76 20.42 -18.35
CA GLU A 422 10.82 20.76 -17.28
C GLU A 422 10.34 19.50 -16.57
N PRO A 423 10.02 19.57 -15.28
CA PRO A 423 9.77 18.40 -14.44
C PRO A 423 8.37 17.78 -14.65
N HIS A 424 7.83 17.78 -15.88
CA HIS A 424 6.49 17.28 -16.19
C HIS A 424 6.29 15.81 -15.81
N THR A 425 7.27 14.96 -16.07
CA THR A 425 7.26 13.52 -15.69
C THR A 425 7.30 13.27 -14.19
N THR A 426 7.52 14.31 -13.38
CA THR A 426 7.47 14.25 -11.91
C THR A 426 6.26 14.98 -11.32
N ARG A 427 5.74 16.00 -12.02
CA ARG A 427 4.55 16.77 -11.62
C ARG A 427 3.26 16.09 -12.06
N HIS A 428 3.29 15.40 -13.19
CA HIS A 428 2.18 14.68 -13.78
C HIS A 428 2.42 13.18 -13.67
N THR A 429 1.32 12.44 -13.50
CA THR A 429 1.33 10.97 -13.48
C THR A 429 1.39 10.43 -14.90
N ALA A 430 1.84 9.19 -15.08
CA ALA A 430 1.76 8.50 -16.38
C ALA A 430 0.34 8.52 -16.96
N GLY A 431 -0.66 8.41 -16.09
CA GLY A 431 -2.07 8.49 -16.42
C GLY A 431 -2.52 9.86 -16.95
N ASP A 432 -1.94 10.95 -16.47
CA ASP A 432 -2.19 12.29 -17.02
C ASP A 432 -1.71 12.38 -18.49
N PHE A 433 -0.52 11.84 -18.80
CA PHE A 433 -0.03 11.78 -20.18
C PHE A 433 -0.92 10.90 -21.07
N PHE A 434 -1.31 9.73 -20.58
CA PHE A 434 -2.23 8.83 -21.29
C PHE A 434 -3.57 9.51 -21.59
N HIS A 435 -4.10 10.29 -20.63
CA HIS A 435 -5.31 11.08 -20.82
C HIS A 435 -5.16 12.10 -21.95
N TRP A 436 -4.09 12.89 -21.95
CA TRP A 436 -3.87 13.92 -22.98
C TRP A 436 -3.63 13.31 -24.37
N LEU A 437 -2.96 12.17 -24.47
CA LEU A 437 -2.86 11.44 -25.74
C LEU A 437 -4.23 10.94 -26.20
N THR A 438 -5.07 10.47 -25.27
CA THR A 438 -6.39 9.92 -25.58
C THR A 438 -7.37 10.98 -26.03
N TYR A 439 -7.47 12.09 -25.32
CA TYR A 439 -8.54 13.09 -25.55
C TYR A 439 -8.03 14.37 -26.21
N GLY A 440 -6.71 14.55 -26.35
CA GLY A 440 -6.11 15.82 -26.72
C GLY A 440 -6.18 16.84 -25.59
N ILE A 441 -5.79 18.08 -25.89
CA ILE A 441 -5.92 19.23 -25.00
C ILE A 441 -6.74 20.30 -25.73
N PRO A 442 -8.08 20.31 -25.54
CA PRO A 442 -8.95 21.30 -26.16
C PRO A 442 -8.49 22.73 -25.87
N GLY A 443 -8.50 23.59 -26.89
CA GLY A 443 -8.05 24.98 -26.78
C GLY A 443 -6.54 25.18 -26.93
N ALA A 444 -5.70 24.18 -26.64
CA ALA A 444 -4.25 24.25 -26.84
C ALA A 444 -3.80 23.87 -28.27
N GLY A 445 -4.67 23.20 -29.03
CA GLY A 445 -4.39 22.72 -30.39
C GLY A 445 -3.82 21.30 -30.46
N MET A 446 -3.71 20.58 -29.33
CA MET A 446 -3.31 19.18 -29.30
C MET A 446 -4.52 18.28 -29.63
N PRO A 447 -4.50 17.49 -30.72
CA PRO A 447 -5.61 16.63 -31.10
C PRO A 447 -5.68 15.35 -30.24
N SER A 448 -6.80 14.64 -30.35
CA SER A 448 -6.92 13.27 -29.81
C SER A 448 -6.19 12.28 -30.72
N PHE A 449 -5.48 11.33 -30.11
CA PHE A 449 -4.79 10.25 -30.83
C PHE A 449 -5.49 8.90 -30.70
N ALA A 450 -6.61 8.80 -29.98
CA ALA A 450 -7.31 7.53 -29.73
C ALA A 450 -7.79 6.80 -31.00
N ALA A 451 -7.98 7.52 -32.10
CA ALA A 451 -8.39 6.95 -33.38
C ALA A 451 -7.23 6.41 -34.23
N VAL A 452 -5.99 6.80 -33.92
CA VAL A 452 -4.79 6.46 -34.72
C VAL A 452 -3.77 5.65 -33.94
N LEU A 453 -3.76 5.75 -32.61
CA LEU A 453 -2.95 4.97 -31.69
C LEU A 453 -3.88 4.16 -30.79
N ASP A 454 -3.67 2.85 -30.72
CA ASP A 454 -4.35 2.00 -29.74
C ASP A 454 -3.87 2.29 -28.30
N GLU A 455 -4.41 1.58 -27.32
CA GLU A 455 -4.03 1.79 -25.91
C GLU A 455 -2.56 1.49 -25.64
N ASP A 456 -2.04 0.37 -26.13
CA ASP A 456 -0.67 -0.04 -25.89
C ASP A 456 0.31 0.93 -26.57
N ALA A 457 0.04 1.35 -27.81
CA ALA A 457 0.83 2.36 -28.53
C ALA A 457 0.88 3.71 -27.80
N ARG A 458 -0.21 4.11 -27.11
CA ARG A 458 -0.19 5.33 -26.28
C ARG A 458 0.67 5.14 -25.03
N TRP A 459 0.62 3.98 -24.38
CA TRP A 459 1.50 3.67 -23.26
C TRP A 459 2.98 3.59 -23.69
N ASP A 460 3.27 3.10 -24.89
CA ASP A 460 4.62 3.13 -25.47
C ASP A 460 5.15 4.56 -25.58
N VAL A 461 4.32 5.49 -26.10
CA VAL A 461 4.69 6.92 -26.15
C VAL A 461 4.92 7.49 -24.75
N VAL A 462 4.07 7.16 -23.76
CA VAL A 462 4.28 7.58 -22.36
C VAL A 462 5.61 7.04 -21.82
N ASN A 463 5.90 5.75 -22.02
CA ASN A 463 7.16 5.14 -21.61
C ASN A 463 8.36 5.84 -22.27
N PHE A 464 8.28 6.15 -23.56
CA PHE A 464 9.31 6.92 -24.26
C PHE A 464 9.51 8.31 -23.64
N LEU A 465 8.45 9.09 -23.39
CA LEU A 465 8.57 10.43 -22.77
C LEU A 465 9.23 10.38 -21.39
N HIS A 466 8.91 9.37 -20.59
CA HIS A 466 9.58 9.16 -19.31
C HIS A 466 11.04 8.72 -19.47
N ALA A 467 11.37 7.93 -20.50
CA ALA A 467 12.75 7.55 -20.80
C ALA A 467 13.59 8.76 -21.25
N GLU A 468 13.05 9.64 -22.11
CA GLU A 468 13.67 10.90 -22.53
C GLU A 468 14.01 11.79 -21.34
N SER A 469 13.02 12.06 -20.49
CA SER A 469 13.18 12.90 -19.30
C SER A 469 14.22 12.31 -18.32
N ARG A 470 14.18 10.99 -18.08
CA ARG A 470 15.19 10.31 -17.25
C ARG A 470 16.58 10.31 -17.89
N GLY A 471 16.65 10.19 -19.20
CA GLY A 471 17.89 10.30 -19.97
C GLY A 471 18.52 11.69 -19.86
N TYR A 472 17.70 12.74 -19.89
CA TYR A 472 18.14 14.11 -19.61
C TYR A 472 18.65 14.25 -18.17
N ASP A 473 17.92 13.76 -17.17
CA ASP A 473 18.38 13.78 -15.77
C ASP A 473 19.67 12.98 -15.55
N ALA A 474 19.87 11.90 -16.30
CA ALA A 474 21.08 11.08 -16.28
C ALA A 474 22.33 11.84 -16.77
N ARG A 475 22.21 13.04 -17.33
CA ARG A 475 23.37 13.86 -17.74
C ARG A 475 24.35 14.15 -16.62
N ILE A 476 23.88 14.11 -15.37
CA ILE A 476 24.71 14.29 -14.17
C ILE A 476 25.60 13.07 -13.88
N LEU A 477 25.31 11.91 -14.48
CA LEU A 477 26.13 10.72 -14.32
C LEU A 477 27.51 10.96 -14.92
N ARG A 478 28.49 10.36 -14.27
CA ARG A 478 29.90 10.33 -14.66
C ARG A 478 30.43 8.91 -14.48
N THR A 479 31.71 8.73 -14.73
CA THR A 479 32.44 7.47 -14.60
C THR A 479 32.50 6.94 -13.16
N GLY A 480 32.36 7.79 -12.14
CA GLY A 480 32.26 7.37 -10.74
C GLY A 480 30.82 7.44 -10.24
N SER A 481 30.34 6.36 -9.62
CA SER A 481 29.08 6.42 -8.87
C SER A 481 29.31 7.12 -7.53
N VAL A 482 28.29 7.85 -7.07
CA VAL A 482 28.32 8.40 -5.71
C VAL A 482 27.97 7.29 -4.72
N PRO A 483 28.85 6.97 -3.75
CA PRO A 483 28.59 5.89 -2.82
C PRO A 483 27.32 6.15 -2.01
N ARG A 484 26.50 5.10 -1.87
CA ARG A 484 25.26 5.09 -1.10
C ARG A 484 24.23 6.16 -1.49
N ARG A 485 24.21 6.58 -2.75
CA ARG A 485 23.25 7.56 -3.26
C ARG A 485 22.66 7.15 -4.63
N PRO A 486 21.89 6.05 -4.71
CA PRO A 486 21.09 5.78 -5.90
C PRO A 486 20.02 6.86 -6.07
N ALA A 487 19.87 7.39 -7.28
CA ALA A 487 18.82 8.35 -7.60
C ALA A 487 17.54 7.59 -7.95
N ALA A 488 16.46 7.82 -7.19
CA ALA A 488 15.18 7.14 -7.40
C ALA A 488 14.61 7.36 -8.83
N GLY A 489 14.95 8.48 -9.49
CA GLY A 489 14.57 8.78 -10.87
C GLY A 489 15.41 8.09 -11.95
N LEU A 490 16.56 7.49 -11.62
CA LEU A 490 17.47 6.87 -12.58
C LEU A 490 17.36 5.34 -12.59
N ALA A 491 16.12 4.85 -12.66
CA ALA A 491 15.86 3.43 -12.88
C ALA A 491 16.21 3.04 -14.32
N ALA A 492 17.03 2.00 -14.51
CA ALA A 492 17.38 1.50 -15.83
C ALA A 492 16.15 0.82 -16.47
N PRO A 493 15.77 1.11 -17.73
CA PRO A 493 14.68 0.40 -18.41
C PRO A 493 14.94 -1.11 -18.46
N ASP A 494 13.95 -1.94 -18.12
CA ASP A 494 14.16 -3.40 -18.19
C ASP A 494 14.25 -3.85 -19.65
N PHE A 495 14.88 -4.99 -19.89
CA PHE A 495 14.86 -5.64 -21.19
C PHE A 495 15.21 -7.12 -21.06
N ALA A 496 14.56 -7.94 -21.87
CA ALA A 496 14.98 -9.32 -22.09
C ALA A 496 16.20 -9.33 -23.01
N TRP A 497 17.17 -10.18 -22.69
CA TRP A 497 18.38 -10.35 -23.48
C TRP A 497 18.70 -11.83 -23.66
N GLN A 498 19.25 -12.12 -24.84
CA GLN A 498 19.93 -13.37 -25.13
C GLN A 498 21.32 -13.03 -25.68
N THR A 499 22.36 -13.67 -25.15
CA THR A 499 23.73 -13.50 -25.63
C THR A 499 24.07 -14.54 -26.69
N ARG A 500 25.13 -14.27 -27.46
CA ARG A 500 25.68 -15.21 -28.43
C ARG A 500 26.11 -16.55 -27.79
N ALA A 501 26.54 -16.54 -26.53
CA ALA A 501 26.86 -17.76 -25.78
C ALA A 501 25.61 -18.59 -25.38
N GLY A 502 24.40 -18.09 -25.63
CA GLY A 502 23.14 -18.73 -25.28
C GLY A 502 22.65 -18.41 -23.87
N GLU A 503 23.32 -17.52 -23.12
CA GLU A 503 22.78 -17.03 -21.85
C GLU A 503 21.55 -16.15 -22.12
N ARG A 504 20.55 -16.23 -21.23
CA ARG A 504 19.32 -15.44 -21.34
C ARG A 504 18.85 -14.96 -19.98
N GLY A 505 18.14 -13.85 -19.95
CA GLY A 505 17.49 -13.31 -18.76
C GLY A 505 16.84 -11.96 -19.04
N THR A 506 16.32 -11.33 -17.99
CA THR A 506 16.03 -9.89 -18.04
C THR A 506 17.05 -9.13 -17.20
N LEU A 507 17.17 -7.82 -17.40
CA LEU A 507 18.08 -6.98 -16.63
C LEU A 507 17.77 -7.06 -15.12
N ARG A 508 16.49 -7.16 -14.74
CA ARG A 508 16.05 -7.18 -13.35
C ARG A 508 15.93 -8.57 -12.71
N THR A 509 15.64 -9.61 -13.49
CA THR A 509 15.32 -10.96 -12.96
C THR A 509 16.44 -11.97 -13.07
N ALA A 510 17.62 -11.57 -13.54
CA ALA A 510 18.78 -12.45 -13.54
C ALA A 510 19.12 -12.85 -12.09
N GLU A 511 19.02 -14.15 -11.77
CA GLU A 511 19.46 -14.74 -10.50
C GLU A 511 20.84 -15.41 -10.70
N PRO A 512 21.86 -15.11 -9.87
CA PRO A 512 21.84 -14.11 -8.80
C PRO A 512 21.71 -12.68 -9.34
N ALA A 513 21.14 -11.76 -8.56
CA ALA A 513 21.08 -10.34 -8.90
C ALA A 513 22.50 -9.75 -8.99
N LEU A 514 22.98 -9.52 -10.22
CA LEU A 514 24.33 -9.01 -10.52
C LEU A 514 24.28 -7.54 -10.95
N ALA A 515 25.39 -6.82 -10.75
CA ALA A 515 25.60 -5.57 -11.46
C ALA A 515 25.75 -5.86 -12.98
N VAL A 516 25.23 -4.98 -13.83
CA VAL A 516 25.25 -5.16 -15.29
C VAL A 516 25.89 -3.95 -15.95
N VAL A 517 26.90 -4.19 -16.78
CA VAL A 517 27.49 -3.18 -17.66
C VAL A 517 26.88 -3.34 -19.05
N VAL A 518 26.05 -2.38 -19.45
CA VAL A 518 25.48 -2.32 -20.80
C VAL A 518 26.42 -1.49 -21.67
N VAL A 519 26.92 -2.09 -22.75
CA VAL A 519 27.90 -1.48 -23.66
C VAL A 519 27.24 -1.28 -25.01
N LEU A 520 26.94 -0.04 -25.37
CA LEU A 520 26.52 0.32 -26.72
C LEU A 520 27.76 0.58 -27.58
N TYR A 521 27.84 -0.04 -28.75
CA TYR A 521 29.06 0.01 -29.57
C TYR A 521 28.81 0.08 -31.08
N THR A 522 29.75 0.70 -31.80
CA THR A 522 29.94 0.57 -33.26
C THR A 522 31.27 -0.14 -33.57
N LEU A 523 31.32 -0.87 -34.69
CA LEU A 523 32.54 -1.49 -35.21
C LEU A 523 33.03 -0.74 -36.46
N PRO A 524 34.36 -0.58 -36.65
CA PRO A 524 35.45 -1.16 -35.84
C PRO A 524 35.84 -0.33 -34.59
N ALA A 525 35.25 0.85 -34.38
CA ALA A 525 35.67 1.82 -33.36
C ALA A 525 35.80 1.23 -31.95
N SER A 526 34.87 0.39 -31.54
CA SER A 526 34.84 -0.20 -30.18
C SER A 526 35.59 -1.52 -30.02
N ARG A 527 36.23 -2.04 -31.09
CA ARG A 527 36.79 -3.41 -31.09
C ARG A 527 37.81 -3.63 -29.98
N ALA A 528 38.78 -2.72 -29.83
CA ALA A 528 39.82 -2.83 -28.81
C ALA A 528 39.21 -2.90 -27.40
N ARG A 529 38.28 -1.99 -27.11
CA ARG A 529 37.62 -1.92 -25.81
C ARG A 529 36.79 -3.18 -25.49
N LEU A 530 36.08 -3.73 -26.47
CA LEU A 530 35.33 -4.97 -26.29
C LEU A 530 36.24 -6.16 -25.94
N HIS A 531 37.44 -6.24 -26.53
CA HIS A 531 38.42 -7.27 -26.17
C HIS A 531 38.99 -7.08 -24.76
N GLU A 532 39.23 -5.84 -24.33
CA GLU A 532 39.61 -5.55 -22.94
C GLU A 532 38.53 -5.99 -21.95
N LEU A 533 37.27 -5.66 -22.21
CA LEU A 533 36.15 -6.09 -21.37
C LEU A 533 36.01 -7.62 -21.33
N ALA A 534 36.32 -8.31 -22.43
CA ALA A 534 36.33 -9.78 -22.46
C ALA A 534 37.39 -10.40 -21.55
N SER A 535 38.44 -9.65 -21.19
CA SER A 535 39.52 -10.14 -20.31
C SER A 535 39.20 -9.99 -18.81
N LEU A 536 38.14 -9.27 -18.44
CA LEU A 536 37.77 -9.05 -17.04
C LEU A 536 37.10 -10.29 -16.41
N PRO A 537 37.37 -10.58 -15.12
CA PRO A 537 36.80 -11.74 -14.41
C PRO A 537 35.38 -11.43 -13.89
N TRP A 538 34.41 -11.27 -14.80
CA TRP A 538 33.03 -10.86 -14.51
C TRP A 538 32.35 -11.68 -13.41
N THR A 539 32.52 -13.00 -13.41
CA THR A 539 31.99 -13.91 -12.39
C THR A 539 32.54 -13.60 -11.01
N THR A 540 33.85 -13.38 -10.88
CA THR A 540 34.49 -13.03 -9.60
C THR A 540 34.10 -11.63 -9.14
N LEU A 541 33.86 -10.71 -10.07
CA LEU A 541 33.39 -9.35 -9.77
C LEU A 541 31.93 -9.32 -9.30
N GLY A 542 31.16 -10.41 -9.50
CA GLY A 542 29.72 -10.40 -9.26
C GLY A 542 29.00 -9.46 -10.21
N ALA A 543 29.41 -9.44 -11.48
CA ALA A 543 28.83 -8.60 -12.52
C ALA A 543 28.71 -9.34 -13.86
N ARG A 544 27.97 -8.75 -14.78
CA ARG A 544 27.85 -9.20 -16.18
C ARG A 544 28.05 -8.02 -17.12
N VAL A 545 28.61 -8.30 -18.29
CA VAL A 545 28.66 -7.35 -19.41
C VAL A 545 27.67 -7.79 -20.49
N LEU A 546 26.97 -6.84 -21.09
CA LEU A 546 26.08 -7.03 -22.23
C LEU A 546 26.47 -6.05 -23.33
N ALA A 547 26.97 -6.55 -24.45
CA ALA A 547 27.37 -5.71 -25.57
C ALA A 547 26.27 -5.65 -26.62
N VAL A 548 25.75 -4.45 -26.86
CA VAL A 548 24.63 -4.17 -27.75
C VAL A 548 25.11 -3.32 -28.93
N PRO A 549 25.01 -3.81 -30.18
CA PRO A 549 25.41 -3.02 -31.34
C PRO A 549 24.46 -1.83 -31.54
N LEU A 550 25.02 -0.63 -31.73
CA LEU A 550 24.28 0.57 -32.10
C LEU A 550 23.82 0.49 -33.56
N THR A 551 24.73 0.07 -34.44
CA THR A 551 24.49 -0.12 -35.88
C THR A 551 25.32 -1.30 -36.39
N GLY A 552 24.87 -1.93 -37.47
CA GLY A 552 25.63 -2.99 -38.15
C GLY A 552 25.65 -4.34 -37.43
N ALA A 553 26.69 -5.13 -37.70
CA ALA A 553 26.78 -6.52 -37.26
C ALA A 553 27.25 -6.65 -35.79
N ALA A 554 26.70 -7.64 -35.09
CA ALA A 554 27.13 -7.98 -33.74
C ALA A 554 28.56 -8.55 -33.72
N THR A 555 29.30 -8.25 -32.66
CA THR A 555 30.62 -8.84 -32.38
C THR A 555 30.54 -10.37 -32.18
N SER A 556 31.65 -11.06 -32.40
CA SER A 556 31.75 -12.51 -32.19
C SER A 556 31.96 -12.91 -30.72
N LEU A 557 32.06 -11.94 -29.81
CA LEU A 557 32.28 -12.18 -28.38
C LEU A 557 31.04 -12.80 -27.71
N PRO A 558 31.24 -13.62 -26.66
CA PRO A 558 30.17 -14.42 -26.05
C PRO A 558 29.05 -13.57 -25.42
N PHE A 559 29.37 -12.36 -24.94
CA PHE A 559 28.43 -11.44 -24.30
C PHE A 559 27.71 -10.47 -25.26
N ALA A 560 27.86 -10.69 -26.58
CA ALA A 560 27.12 -9.93 -27.58
C ALA A 560 25.62 -10.27 -27.49
N VAL A 561 24.78 -9.25 -27.36
CA VAL A 561 23.32 -9.39 -27.36
C VAL A 561 22.83 -9.63 -28.78
N THR A 562 22.05 -10.69 -28.98
CA THR A 562 21.55 -11.11 -30.30
C THR A 562 20.07 -10.82 -30.51
N GLU A 563 19.31 -10.70 -29.42
CA GLU A 563 17.86 -10.46 -29.47
C GLU A 563 17.54 -9.02 -29.04
N ASN A 564 16.58 -8.37 -29.72
CA ASN A 564 16.10 -7.02 -29.43
C ASN A 564 17.20 -5.92 -29.36
N ALA A 565 18.38 -6.19 -29.93
CA ALA A 565 19.55 -5.32 -29.84
C ALA A 565 19.25 -3.89 -30.31
N ALA A 566 18.49 -3.72 -31.40
CA ALA A 566 18.12 -2.40 -31.91
C ALA A 566 17.22 -1.61 -30.93
N ALA A 567 16.25 -2.28 -30.28
CA ALA A 567 15.37 -1.65 -29.30
C ALA A 567 16.13 -1.28 -28.02
N ILE A 568 17.01 -2.16 -27.55
CA ILE A 568 17.90 -1.91 -26.41
C ILE A 568 18.83 -0.73 -26.72
N ALA A 569 19.49 -0.75 -27.88
CA ALA A 569 20.38 0.32 -28.33
C ALA A 569 19.66 1.66 -28.39
N ARG A 570 18.47 1.72 -29.01
CA ARG A 570 17.68 2.95 -29.12
C ARG A 570 17.29 3.49 -27.74
N THR A 571 16.79 2.63 -26.85
CA THR A 571 16.38 3.02 -25.51
C THR A 571 17.55 3.52 -24.67
N TYR A 572 18.64 2.76 -24.62
CA TYR A 572 19.78 3.09 -23.77
C TYR A 572 20.59 4.26 -24.33
N ALA A 573 20.48 4.56 -25.64
CA ALA A 573 21.04 5.76 -26.22
C ALA A 573 20.43 7.04 -25.62
N GLU A 574 19.25 7.02 -25.01
CA GLU A 574 18.70 8.21 -24.34
C GLU A 574 19.49 8.66 -23.11
N PHE A 575 20.31 7.76 -22.55
CA PHE A 575 21.21 8.05 -21.44
C PHE A 575 22.58 8.56 -21.90
N ARG A 576 22.77 8.90 -23.19
CA ARG A 576 24.01 9.44 -23.76
C ARG A 576 24.33 10.88 -23.34
N ARG A 577 23.32 11.63 -22.87
CA ARG A 577 23.45 13.07 -22.61
C ARG A 577 24.47 13.32 -21.50
N SER A 578 25.23 14.42 -21.59
CA SER A 578 26.17 14.85 -20.56
C SER A 578 25.96 16.34 -20.22
N LEU A 579 26.62 16.84 -19.17
CA LEU A 579 26.55 18.28 -18.83
C LEU A 579 27.19 19.16 -19.92
N SER A 580 28.19 18.63 -20.64
CA SER A 580 28.86 19.33 -21.74
C SER A 580 28.13 19.20 -23.07
N ASP A 581 27.43 18.09 -23.28
CA ASP A 581 26.63 17.82 -24.47
C ASP A 581 25.22 17.34 -24.06
N PRO A 582 24.33 18.28 -23.70
CA PRO A 582 22.99 17.96 -23.22
C PRO A 582 22.02 17.58 -24.35
N ASP A 583 22.45 17.73 -25.61
CA ASP A 583 21.68 17.33 -26.79
C ASP A 583 20.30 18.00 -26.88
N LEU A 584 20.32 19.34 -26.89
CA LEU A 584 19.10 20.15 -26.77
C LEU A 584 18.41 20.44 -28.12
N PHE A 585 19.03 20.20 -29.27
CA PHE A 585 18.42 20.57 -30.55
C PHE A 585 18.64 19.49 -31.61
N GLY A 586 17.58 19.15 -32.36
CA GLY A 586 17.65 18.16 -33.45
C GLY A 586 17.60 16.71 -33.00
N ALA A 587 18.12 15.78 -33.81
CA ALA A 587 18.11 14.34 -33.49
C ALA A 587 19.23 13.90 -32.52
N GLY A 588 20.19 14.80 -32.29
CA GLY A 588 21.32 14.55 -31.43
C GLY A 588 22.45 13.72 -31.98
N THR A 589 23.59 13.73 -31.28
CA THR A 589 24.78 12.97 -31.67
C THR A 589 24.88 11.67 -30.90
N TRP A 590 25.14 10.58 -31.62
CA TRP A 590 25.23 9.25 -31.05
C TRP A 590 26.71 8.90 -30.90
N PRO A 591 27.22 8.58 -29.69
CA PRO A 591 28.61 8.20 -29.54
C PRO A 591 28.85 6.82 -30.16
N ASP A 592 30.05 6.62 -30.72
CA ASP A 592 30.49 5.30 -31.21
C ASP A 592 30.61 4.25 -30.10
N HIS A 593 30.73 4.70 -28.85
CA HIS A 593 30.88 3.88 -27.67
C HIS A 593 30.25 4.53 -26.43
N LEU A 594 29.45 3.76 -25.70
CA LEU A 594 28.82 4.18 -24.44
C LEU A 594 28.74 2.98 -23.49
N GLU A 595 29.26 3.14 -22.28
CA GLU A 595 29.14 2.15 -21.20
C GLU A 595 28.24 2.69 -20.09
N LEU A 596 27.26 1.88 -19.65
CA LEU A 596 26.31 2.20 -18.59
C LEU A 596 26.38 1.13 -17.50
N LEU A 597 26.59 1.53 -16.26
CA LEU A 597 26.69 0.62 -15.12
C LEU A 597 25.39 0.63 -14.32
N VAL A 598 24.69 -0.49 -14.34
CA VAL A 598 23.47 -0.76 -13.58
C VAL A 598 23.82 -1.60 -12.37
N ASP A 599 23.37 -1.21 -11.18
CA ASP A 599 23.58 -2.03 -9.97
C ASP A 599 22.63 -3.24 -9.91
N ARG A 600 22.90 -4.16 -8.97
CA ARG A 600 22.08 -5.35 -8.75
C ARG A 600 20.62 -5.08 -8.30
N PHE A 601 20.27 -3.82 -8.04
CA PHE A 601 18.91 -3.42 -7.69
C PHE A 601 18.17 -2.78 -8.88
N GLY A 602 18.84 -2.64 -10.03
CA GLY A 602 18.27 -2.11 -11.27
C GLY A 602 18.32 -0.59 -11.40
N TYR A 603 19.20 0.08 -10.65
CA TYR A 603 19.44 1.53 -10.78
C TYR A 603 20.66 1.80 -11.65
N LEU A 604 20.56 2.81 -12.52
CA LEU A 604 21.69 3.32 -13.28
C LEU A 604 22.59 4.14 -12.35
N ARG A 605 23.88 3.76 -12.25
CA ARG A 605 24.82 4.30 -11.26
C ARG A 605 25.94 5.14 -11.85
N ALA A 606 26.35 4.82 -13.06
CA ALA A 606 27.45 5.51 -13.73
C ALA A 606 27.35 5.35 -15.25
N ARG A 607 28.00 6.27 -15.95
CA ARG A 607 28.08 6.35 -17.41
C ARG A 607 29.51 6.66 -17.81
N TRP A 608 29.98 6.06 -18.89
CA TRP A 608 31.22 6.47 -19.54
C TRP A 608 31.05 6.57 -21.06
N ILE A 609 31.31 7.77 -21.58
CA ILE A 609 31.44 8.07 -23.01
C ILE A 609 32.88 8.52 -23.25
N PRO A 610 33.73 7.70 -23.91
CA PRO A 610 35.16 8.02 -24.05
C PRO A 610 35.43 9.41 -24.64
N ALA A 611 34.62 9.84 -25.60
CA ALA A 611 34.77 11.14 -26.26
C ALA A 611 34.43 12.35 -25.36
N GLN A 612 33.63 12.15 -24.30
CA GLN A 612 33.11 13.24 -23.46
C GLN A 612 33.64 13.20 -22.02
N ASP A 613 33.78 12.00 -21.45
CA ASP A 613 34.10 11.79 -20.03
C ASP A 613 35.61 11.54 -19.78
N GLY A 614 36.45 11.53 -20.83
CA GLY A 614 37.90 11.35 -20.72
C GLY A 614 38.32 9.91 -20.33
N PRO A 615 39.49 9.72 -19.67
CA PRO A 615 40.09 8.40 -19.48
C PRO A 615 39.33 7.49 -18.48
N GLY A 616 38.31 7.99 -17.80
CA GLY A 616 37.35 7.28 -16.94
C GLY A 616 37.56 5.77 -16.74
N TRP A 617 36.78 4.96 -17.47
CA TRP A 617 36.91 3.50 -17.45
C TRP A 617 37.86 2.94 -18.49
N ALA A 618 38.66 3.79 -19.15
CA ALA A 618 39.64 3.34 -20.14
C ALA A 618 40.59 2.29 -19.54
N GLN A 619 40.88 2.38 -18.24
CA GLN A 619 41.56 1.32 -17.50
C GLN A 619 40.52 0.34 -16.91
N PRO A 620 40.50 -0.94 -17.33
CA PRO A 620 39.53 -1.94 -16.83
C PRO A 620 39.52 -2.11 -15.31
N GLY A 621 40.67 -1.88 -14.64
CA GLY A 621 40.78 -1.94 -13.18
C GLY A 621 39.93 -0.89 -12.45
N VAL A 622 39.70 0.28 -13.05
CA VAL A 622 38.86 1.34 -12.46
C VAL A 622 37.40 0.89 -12.44
N LEU A 623 36.91 0.32 -13.55
CA LEU A 623 35.57 -0.24 -13.64
C LEU A 623 35.38 -1.41 -12.66
N ALA A 624 36.36 -2.31 -12.57
CA ALA A 624 36.33 -3.44 -11.63
C ALA A 624 36.25 -3.00 -10.15
N ALA A 625 37.01 -1.97 -9.77
CA ALA A 625 36.97 -1.40 -8.43
C ALA A 625 35.61 -0.75 -8.11
N GLU A 626 34.99 -0.10 -9.11
CA GLU A 626 33.67 0.50 -8.98
C GLU A 626 32.58 -0.55 -8.77
N ILE A 627 32.58 -1.61 -9.58
CA ILE A 627 31.65 -2.75 -9.45
C ILE A 627 31.76 -3.39 -8.06
N THR A 628 33.00 -3.63 -7.61
CA THR A 628 33.25 -4.23 -6.28
C THR A 628 32.65 -3.37 -5.17
N ARG A 629 32.79 -2.04 -5.28
CA ARG A 629 32.23 -1.09 -4.31
C ARG A 629 30.71 -1.13 -4.31
N LEU A 630 30.07 -1.09 -5.49
CA LEU A 630 28.61 -1.15 -5.61
C LEU A 630 28.04 -2.47 -5.07
N ASN A 631 28.73 -3.58 -5.31
CA ASN A 631 28.34 -4.88 -4.79
C ASN A 631 28.45 -4.96 -3.26
N ALA A 632 29.23 -4.10 -2.61
CA ALA A 632 29.25 -4.02 -1.14
C ALA A 632 28.11 -3.15 -0.55
N GLU A 633 27.34 -2.42 -1.37
CA GLU A 633 26.30 -1.51 -0.85
C GLU A 633 25.05 -2.26 -0.36
N PRO A 634 24.50 -1.91 0.82
CA PRO A 634 23.22 -2.47 1.23
C PRO A 634 22.10 -2.03 0.28
N ARG A 635 20.97 -2.71 0.31
CA ARG A 635 19.77 -2.24 -0.41
C ARG A 635 19.26 -0.94 0.22
N LEU A 636 19.49 0.19 -0.45
CA LEU A 636 19.14 1.53 0.03
C LEU A 636 17.74 1.96 -0.40
N LEU A 637 17.32 1.55 -1.60
CA LEU A 637 15.98 1.76 -2.15
C LEU A 637 15.33 0.41 -2.48
N PRO A 638 13.99 0.30 -2.48
CA PRO A 638 13.34 -0.83 -3.15
C PRO A 638 13.75 -0.86 -4.63
N PRO A 639 13.76 -2.02 -5.32
CA PRO A 639 13.90 -2.06 -6.77
C PRO A 639 12.90 -1.09 -7.40
N PRO A 640 13.27 -0.44 -8.51
CA PRO A 640 12.33 0.38 -9.25
C PRO A 640 11.05 -0.40 -9.52
N ALA A 641 9.90 0.21 -9.26
CA ALA A 641 8.63 -0.38 -9.66
C ALA A 641 8.60 -0.56 -11.19
N GLU A 642 7.91 -1.59 -11.67
CA GLU A 642 7.73 -1.87 -13.10
C GLU A 642 6.91 -0.79 -13.82
N HIS A 643 6.30 0.12 -13.05
CA HIS A 643 5.39 1.14 -13.56
C HIS A 643 6.02 2.53 -13.50
N VAL A 644 5.71 3.29 -14.54
CA VAL A 644 5.82 4.74 -14.54
C VAL A 644 4.81 5.28 -13.52
N HIS A 645 5.30 5.99 -12.49
CA HIS A 645 4.46 6.60 -11.45
C HIS A 645 4.08 8.04 -11.81
#